data_AF-A0AAJ2L3V5-F1
#
_entry.id   AF-A0AAJ2L3V5-F1
#
_cell.length_a   1.000
_cell.length_b   1.000
_cell.length_c   1.000
_cell.angle_alpha   90.00
_cell.angle_beta   90.00
_cell.angle_gamma   90.00
#
_symmetry.space_group_name_H-M   'P 1'
#
loop_
_entity.id
_entity.type
_entity.pdbx_description
1 polymer ?
#
loop_
_entity_poly.entity_id
_entity_poly.type
_entity_poly.pdbx_seq_one_letter_code
_entity_poly.pdbx_strand_id
1 'polypeptide(L)'
;MNSAFAKNERHIAAVPPVLRLLGDFAVEPPALSPTSRKARALLARLVLADAPLARDRLSALLWSRRPDAQAHASLRQCLVELKPWTRALPPLLHADRETVAIDRTQVIDDISLLHAACAVDDVAVVLNRLPAHDVGLLADLDGIDEAWDDWLAVERTRQGEAIVREVLAVAERRLQAGDVEGALAVADKVTRFDPCSEHAARLVMSARWEAGDGDGVRHAWQRIEDALARGIDGKPSVETAELYRRLAARPCPPDLHPVAHPVAHPVAAPAMAANPTASLSPRRALFLGVAALALALTGADAPRSRSAVAAFDTPVVRVEPIEQRGNDPVEDRFADALAGDFARFAKASGGAVRVLDGKVAGRAGDFIVRIAIERDGSQFVSESRIVDSLNGSILWSSRFAAPVDDLSRLRERTALAVAGLVNCALTLNGRKDLLAADADRRSLIFAVCDADTAFDGPRAIRLMEELVQRWPGDADTLGLLAQVRIKHLSHEMDPAKWNVGRAKAIDAARRALAIDPDNVPALTALSQTGGSELFMVEALPLVDRALAIDPEYPAALMTNAVGLFQAGYVQAGVGPAQRAARADPTSIYKALGVVRRYGAAGKMQDAMKQFAEVEAIWPGHPDLAEHRRRLAVERGRDAAAEVYRGATAGEQREFDMLLLHQFADPSIGSREVDAAAEAEFARYPSSAYALAAHFARLGDQPKALSWLARAPIRKTDGQWSLLYWPSVAPLRRDPQFFAKLARIGLVDFWRRQGRWPDFCNEPGLRYDCKSEAERLVRLGRAVSGGSGASR
;
A
#
# COMPACT_ATOMS: atom_id res chain seq x y z
N MET A 1 -20.52 -41.11 -12.92
CA MET A 1 -21.32 -41.54 -14.09
C MET A 1 -21.52 -40.34 -15.01
N ASN A 2 -20.88 -40.41 -16.18
CA ASN A 2 -21.15 -39.76 -17.48
C ASN A 2 -21.33 -38.23 -17.64
N SER A 3 -20.35 -37.66 -18.35
CA SER A 3 -20.52 -36.92 -19.61
C SER A 3 -21.20 -35.53 -19.57
N ALA A 4 -20.42 -34.50 -19.28
CA ALA A 4 -20.61 -33.16 -19.87
C ALA A 4 -19.30 -32.35 -19.86
N PHE A 5 -18.21 -32.93 -20.37
CA PHE A 5 -17.05 -32.14 -20.84
C PHE A 5 -17.13 -32.06 -22.37
N ALA A 6 -16.83 -30.86 -22.88
CA ALA A 6 -16.64 -30.47 -24.28
C ALA A 6 -17.81 -29.74 -24.98
N LYS A 7 -17.95 -28.45 -24.67
CA LYS A 7 -17.88 -27.41 -25.71
C LYS A 7 -17.03 -26.25 -25.20
N ASN A 8 -15.89 -26.07 -25.87
CA ASN A 8 -14.93 -25.00 -25.66
C ASN A 8 -15.59 -23.62 -25.76
N GLU A 9 -15.66 -22.90 -24.64
CA GLU A 9 -15.36 -21.48 -24.63
C GLU A 9 -14.19 -21.27 -23.67
N ARG A 10 -13.03 -20.94 -24.24
CA ARG A 10 -11.85 -20.52 -23.49
C ARG A 10 -12.14 -19.15 -22.87
N HIS A 11 -12.76 -19.14 -21.70
CA HIS A 11 -12.79 -17.95 -20.84
C HIS A 11 -11.49 -17.91 -20.05
N ILE A 12 -10.44 -17.45 -20.73
CA ILE A 12 -9.26 -16.88 -20.06
C ILE A 12 -9.75 -15.53 -19.52
N ALA A 13 -9.66 -15.29 -18.20
CA ALA A 13 -9.83 -13.95 -17.66
C ALA A 13 -8.85 -13.02 -18.40
N ALA A 14 -9.37 -12.19 -19.30
CA ALA A 14 -8.54 -11.51 -20.29
C ALA A 14 -7.70 -10.43 -19.60
N VAL A 15 -6.38 -10.55 -19.71
CA VAL A 15 -5.47 -9.43 -19.44
C VAL A 15 -5.92 -8.25 -20.31
N PRO A 16 -6.12 -7.04 -19.74
CA PRO A 16 -6.56 -5.89 -20.52
C PRO A 16 -5.54 -5.60 -21.63
N PRO A 17 -5.98 -5.28 -22.86
CA PRO A 17 -5.05 -5.07 -23.95
C PRO A 17 -4.16 -3.86 -23.69
N VAL A 18 -2.89 -4.01 -24.01
CA VAL A 18 -1.88 -2.96 -23.90
C VAL A 18 -1.60 -2.41 -25.30
N LEU A 19 -1.80 -1.11 -25.49
CA LEU A 19 -1.42 -0.41 -26.70
C LEU A 19 -0.05 0.23 -26.53
N ARG A 20 0.79 0.02 -27.52
CA ARG A 20 2.06 0.72 -27.66
C ARG A 20 1.85 1.89 -28.62
N LEU A 21 2.02 3.10 -28.11
CA LEU A 21 1.88 4.35 -28.87
C LEU A 21 3.24 5.03 -29.06
N LEU A 22 4.18 4.83 -28.13
CA LEU A 22 5.55 5.36 -28.25
C LEU A 22 6.38 4.46 -29.18
N GLY A 23 6.58 4.95 -30.40
CA GLY A 23 7.12 4.22 -31.54
C GLY A 23 6.04 3.60 -32.41
N ASP A 24 6.32 2.45 -33.01
CA ASP A 24 5.37 1.74 -33.87
C ASP A 24 4.13 1.30 -33.09
N PHE A 25 2.96 1.50 -33.69
CA PHE A 25 1.70 1.09 -33.11
C PHE A 25 1.62 -0.43 -32.99
N ALA A 26 1.38 -0.90 -31.76
CA ALA A 26 1.15 -2.31 -31.49
C ALA A 26 0.05 -2.51 -30.44
N VAL A 27 -0.59 -3.68 -30.47
CA VAL A 27 -1.56 -4.12 -29.46
C VAL A 27 -1.13 -5.49 -28.94
N GLU A 28 -1.09 -5.63 -27.62
CA GLU A 28 -0.94 -6.90 -26.94
C GLU A 28 -2.26 -7.31 -26.27
N PRO A 29 -2.80 -8.52 -26.49
CA PRO A 29 -2.29 -9.56 -27.39
C PRO A 29 -2.43 -9.17 -28.89
N PRO A 30 -1.50 -9.61 -29.76
CA PRO A 30 -1.52 -9.31 -31.20
C PRO A 30 -2.82 -9.68 -31.92
N ALA A 31 -3.60 -10.62 -31.38
CA ALA A 31 -4.89 -11.02 -31.91
C ALA A 31 -5.94 -9.88 -31.92
N LEU A 32 -5.75 -8.84 -31.10
CA LEU A 32 -6.59 -7.65 -31.08
C LEU A 32 -6.07 -6.53 -32.00
N SER A 33 -4.88 -6.69 -32.59
CA SER A 33 -4.29 -5.69 -33.47
C SER A 33 -5.02 -5.64 -34.82
N PRO A 34 -5.50 -4.46 -35.26
CA PRO A 34 -6.09 -4.32 -36.59
C PRO A 34 -5.04 -4.53 -37.69
N THR A 35 -5.47 -5.02 -38.84
CA THR A 35 -4.60 -5.25 -39.99
C THR A 35 -4.40 -3.99 -40.81
N SER A 36 -5.44 -3.18 -41.02
CA SER A 36 -5.32 -1.95 -41.80
C SER A 36 -4.67 -0.81 -41.00
N ARG A 37 -3.79 -0.03 -41.66
CA ARG A 37 -3.17 1.16 -41.06
C ARG A 37 -4.23 2.18 -40.59
N LYS A 38 -5.33 2.32 -41.33
CA LYS A 38 -6.45 3.22 -40.95
C LYS A 38 -7.22 2.74 -39.71
N ALA A 39 -7.41 1.43 -39.52
CA ALA A 39 -8.02 0.93 -38.28
C ALA A 39 -7.09 1.06 -37.08
N ARG A 40 -5.76 0.89 -37.26
CA ARG A 40 -4.75 1.21 -36.23
C ARG A 40 -4.77 2.67 -35.84
N ALA A 41 -4.76 3.58 -36.82
CA ALA A 41 -4.87 5.02 -36.61
C ALA A 41 -6.17 5.41 -35.88
N LEU A 42 -7.31 4.84 -36.29
CA LEU A 42 -8.58 5.03 -35.59
C LEU A 42 -8.48 4.63 -34.11
N LEU A 43 -7.94 3.44 -33.83
CA LEU A 43 -7.80 2.94 -32.47
C LEU A 43 -6.84 3.79 -31.63
N ALA A 44 -5.69 4.18 -32.18
CA ALA A 44 -4.74 5.07 -31.54
C ALA A 44 -5.36 6.44 -31.22
N ARG A 45 -6.13 7.01 -32.16
CA ARG A 45 -6.83 8.28 -31.96
C ARG A 45 -7.89 8.23 -30.89
N LEU A 46 -8.60 7.11 -30.76
CA LEU A 46 -9.59 6.89 -29.70
C LEU A 46 -8.92 6.79 -28.33
N VAL A 47 -7.77 6.10 -28.24
CA VAL A 47 -7.00 6.01 -26.99
C VAL A 47 -6.41 7.36 -26.59
N LEU A 48 -5.99 8.19 -27.55
CA LEU A 48 -5.49 9.53 -27.27
C LEU A 48 -6.59 10.59 -27.07
N ALA A 49 -7.88 10.21 -27.15
CA ALA A 49 -8.99 11.14 -26.95
C ALA A 49 -9.39 11.24 -25.48
N ASP A 50 -9.64 12.46 -25.02
CA ASP A 50 -10.18 12.72 -23.67
C ASP A 50 -11.71 12.56 -23.58
N ALA A 51 -12.38 12.42 -24.73
CA ALA A 51 -13.84 12.29 -24.84
C ALA A 51 -14.25 11.46 -26.06
N PRO A 52 -15.48 10.92 -26.11
CA PRO A 52 -16.05 10.28 -27.29
C PRO A 52 -15.90 11.15 -28.55
N LEU A 53 -15.55 10.53 -29.68
CA LEU A 53 -15.33 11.24 -30.93
C LEU A 53 -16.51 11.03 -31.89
N ALA A 54 -16.99 12.13 -32.47
CA ALA A 54 -18.02 12.07 -33.50
C ALA A 54 -17.51 11.32 -34.74
N ARG A 55 -18.39 10.51 -35.35
CA ARG A 55 -18.09 9.73 -36.55
C ARG A 55 -17.68 10.59 -37.73
N ASP A 56 -18.31 11.76 -37.89
CA ASP A 56 -18.00 12.72 -38.94
C ASP A 56 -16.58 13.28 -38.76
N ARG A 57 -16.20 13.59 -37.51
CA ARG A 57 -14.85 14.06 -37.17
C ARG A 57 -13.79 13.00 -37.44
N LEU A 58 -14.06 11.74 -37.09
CA LEU A 58 -13.17 10.61 -37.40
C LEU A 58 -13.05 10.38 -38.91
N SER A 59 -14.13 10.59 -39.64
CA SER A 59 -14.17 10.41 -41.09
C SER A 59 -13.38 11.50 -41.81
N ALA A 60 -13.56 12.77 -41.41
CA ALA A 60 -12.81 13.90 -41.91
C ALA A 60 -11.31 13.79 -41.60
N LEU A 61 -10.95 13.25 -40.43
CA LEU A 61 -9.56 13.07 -40.02
C LEU A 61 -8.83 11.98 -40.83
N LEU A 62 -9.49 10.84 -41.06
CA LEU A 62 -8.85 9.67 -41.68
C LEU A 62 -9.09 9.57 -43.19
N TRP A 63 -10.02 10.33 -43.78
CA TRP A 63 -10.34 10.31 -45.20
C TRP A 63 -10.73 11.70 -45.74
N SER A 64 -9.91 12.73 -45.47
CA SER A 64 -10.21 14.13 -45.82
C SER A 64 -10.50 14.37 -47.31
N ARG A 65 -9.90 13.56 -48.19
CA ARG A 65 -10.03 13.67 -49.65
C ARG A 65 -11.23 12.92 -50.24
N ARG A 66 -12.05 12.26 -49.41
CA ARG A 66 -13.22 11.51 -49.87
C ARG A 66 -14.51 12.27 -49.59
N PRO A 67 -15.52 12.19 -50.48
CA PRO A 67 -16.86 12.66 -50.16
C PRO A 67 -17.43 11.92 -48.93
N ASP A 68 -18.20 12.63 -48.10
CA ASP A 68 -18.70 12.16 -46.80
C ASP A 68 -19.32 10.76 -46.83
N ALA A 69 -20.16 10.48 -47.83
CA ALA A 69 -20.80 9.17 -47.98
C ALA A 69 -19.77 8.02 -48.10
N GLN A 70 -18.67 8.24 -48.83
CA GLN A 70 -17.60 7.26 -49.00
C GLN A 70 -16.69 7.20 -47.77
N ALA A 71 -16.46 8.33 -47.09
CA ALA A 71 -15.71 8.39 -45.84
C ALA A 71 -16.44 7.60 -44.72
N HIS A 72 -17.75 7.80 -44.58
CA HIS A 72 -18.59 7.09 -43.61
C HIS A 72 -18.67 5.58 -43.89
N ALA A 73 -18.73 5.19 -45.16
CA ALA A 73 -18.64 3.78 -45.56
C ALA A 73 -17.28 3.17 -45.17
N SER A 74 -16.19 3.93 -45.34
CA SER A 74 -14.83 3.50 -44.97
C SER A 74 -14.66 3.38 -43.45
N LEU A 75 -15.19 4.34 -42.67
CA LEU A 75 -15.22 4.25 -41.21
C LEU A 75 -16.00 3.02 -40.73
N ARG A 76 -17.14 2.71 -41.37
CA ARG A 76 -17.90 1.49 -41.06
C ARG A 76 -17.06 0.24 -41.28
N GLN A 77 -16.28 0.18 -42.35
CA GLN A 77 -15.40 -0.95 -42.62
C GLN A 77 -14.29 -1.08 -41.57
N CYS A 78 -13.66 0.03 -41.15
CA CYS A 78 -12.67 0.01 -40.06
C CYS A 78 -13.28 -0.47 -38.73
N LEU A 79 -14.51 -0.06 -38.40
CA LEU A 79 -15.20 -0.53 -37.19
C LEU A 79 -15.56 -2.02 -37.27
N VAL A 80 -15.77 -2.58 -38.47
CA VAL A 80 -15.95 -4.02 -38.66
C VAL A 80 -14.65 -4.79 -38.36
N GLU A 81 -13.48 -4.25 -38.69
CA GLU A 81 -12.18 -4.83 -38.26
C GLU A 81 -12.03 -4.79 -36.73
N LEU A 82 -12.56 -3.75 -36.07
CA LEU A 82 -12.56 -3.61 -34.61
C LEU A 82 -13.68 -4.38 -33.89
N LYS A 83 -14.37 -5.30 -34.59
CA LYS A 83 -15.41 -6.15 -34.00
C LYS A 83 -14.97 -6.95 -32.76
N PRO A 84 -13.72 -7.45 -32.65
CA PRO A 84 -13.25 -8.09 -31.42
C PRO A 84 -13.32 -7.15 -30.20
N TRP A 85 -13.09 -5.84 -30.40
CA TRP A 85 -13.12 -4.84 -29.33
C TRP A 85 -14.55 -4.52 -28.89
N THR A 86 -15.50 -4.45 -29.83
CA THR A 86 -16.92 -4.21 -29.52
C THR A 86 -17.63 -5.43 -28.95
N ARG A 87 -17.11 -6.63 -29.20
CA ARG A 87 -17.67 -7.90 -28.71
C ARG A 87 -16.96 -8.47 -27.47
N ALA A 88 -15.93 -7.80 -26.98
CA ALA A 88 -15.34 -8.15 -25.70
C ALA A 88 -16.39 -8.10 -24.59
N LEU A 89 -16.15 -8.83 -23.49
CA LEU A 89 -17.03 -8.88 -22.33
C LEU A 89 -16.20 -8.56 -21.08
N PRO A 90 -16.24 -7.31 -20.58
CA PRO A 90 -17.06 -6.20 -21.07
C PRO A 90 -16.55 -5.61 -22.42
N PRO A 91 -17.39 -4.89 -23.20
CA PRO A 91 -16.95 -4.25 -24.44
C PRO A 91 -15.82 -3.24 -24.18
N LEU A 92 -14.77 -3.29 -24.99
CA LEU A 92 -13.64 -2.36 -24.90
C LEU A 92 -13.85 -1.11 -25.75
N LEU A 93 -14.69 -1.21 -26.79
CA LEU A 93 -15.01 -0.12 -27.71
C LEU A 93 -16.53 0.01 -27.84
N HIS A 94 -17.02 1.22 -27.64
CA HIS A 94 -18.42 1.60 -27.81
C HIS A 94 -18.56 2.41 -29.09
N ALA A 95 -19.37 1.91 -30.02
CA ALA A 95 -19.66 2.60 -31.27
C ALA A 95 -21.17 2.66 -31.46
N ASP A 96 -21.73 3.88 -31.44
CA ASP A 96 -23.13 4.14 -31.74
C ASP A 96 -23.27 4.85 -33.10
N ARG A 97 -24.45 5.45 -33.34
CA ARG A 97 -24.78 6.13 -34.60
C ARG A 97 -24.06 7.48 -34.77
N GLU A 98 -23.62 8.11 -33.68
CA GLU A 98 -23.07 9.46 -33.67
C GLU A 98 -21.61 9.49 -33.22
N THR A 99 -21.24 8.65 -32.27
CA THR A 99 -19.92 8.66 -31.63
C THR A 99 -19.24 7.29 -31.60
N VAL A 100 -17.92 7.34 -31.44
CA VAL A 100 -17.08 6.19 -31.16
C VAL A 100 -16.19 6.54 -29.97
N ALA A 101 -16.14 5.66 -28.99
CA ALA A 101 -15.34 5.80 -27.79
C ALA A 101 -14.69 4.48 -27.41
N ILE A 102 -13.53 4.55 -26.78
CA ILE A 102 -12.88 3.40 -26.16
C ILE A 102 -13.06 3.49 -24.65
N ASP A 103 -13.30 2.36 -23.99
CA ASP A 103 -13.33 2.31 -22.53
C ASP A 103 -11.90 2.29 -21.99
N ARG A 104 -11.40 3.49 -21.68
CA ARG A 104 -10.05 3.69 -21.13
C ARG A 104 -9.85 3.10 -19.74
N THR A 105 -10.91 2.64 -19.06
CA THR A 105 -10.78 1.92 -17.79
C THR A 105 -10.40 0.45 -17.97
N GLN A 106 -10.59 -0.08 -19.19
CA GLN A 106 -10.34 -1.50 -19.52
C GLN A 106 -9.19 -1.70 -20.50
N VAL A 107 -8.52 -0.61 -20.90
CA VAL A 107 -7.47 -0.59 -21.91
C VAL A 107 -6.27 0.16 -21.34
N ILE A 108 -5.06 -0.35 -21.57
CA ILE A 108 -3.81 0.22 -21.07
C ILE A 108 -3.01 0.77 -22.25
N ASP A 109 -2.35 1.91 -22.09
CA ASP A 109 -1.38 2.44 -23.06
C ASP A 109 -0.05 2.82 -22.39
N ASP A 110 1.03 2.74 -23.15
CA ASP A 110 2.39 2.98 -22.68
C ASP A 110 2.66 4.43 -22.21
N ILE A 111 1.95 5.43 -22.75
CA ILE A 111 2.04 6.82 -22.30
C ILE A 111 1.41 6.98 -20.92
N SER A 112 0.19 6.46 -20.72
CA SER A 112 -0.49 6.46 -19.42
C SER A 112 0.33 5.72 -18.36
N LEU A 113 0.95 4.59 -18.73
CA LEU A 113 1.87 3.86 -17.84
C LEU A 113 3.11 4.68 -17.49
N LEU A 114 3.68 5.41 -18.46
CA LEU A 114 4.84 6.27 -18.22
C LEU A 114 4.50 7.44 -17.30
N HIS A 115 3.37 8.12 -17.53
CA HIS A 115 2.89 9.17 -16.63
C HIS A 115 2.63 8.64 -15.21
N ALA A 116 2.02 7.46 -15.08
CA ALA A 116 1.81 6.83 -13.78
C ALA A 116 3.13 6.52 -13.06
N ALA A 117 4.16 6.08 -13.80
CA ALA A 117 5.49 5.84 -13.24
C ALA A 117 6.18 7.15 -12.80
N CYS A 118 6.04 8.23 -13.58
CA CYS A 118 6.57 9.54 -13.22
C CYS A 118 5.90 10.10 -11.96
N ALA A 119 4.59 9.92 -11.82
CA ALA A 119 3.85 10.38 -10.65
C ALA A 119 4.32 9.74 -9.33
N VAL A 120 4.90 8.54 -9.38
CA VAL A 120 5.40 7.80 -8.19
C VAL A 120 6.94 7.70 -8.14
N ASP A 121 7.65 8.43 -9.00
CA ASP A 121 9.11 8.43 -9.12
C ASP A 121 9.73 7.03 -9.33
N ASP A 122 9.04 6.12 -10.03
CA ASP A 122 9.55 4.78 -10.35
C ASP A 122 10.57 4.85 -11.49
N VAL A 123 11.83 5.09 -11.14
CA VAL A 123 12.96 5.22 -12.07
C VAL A 123 13.10 4.00 -12.98
N ALA A 124 12.92 2.79 -12.45
CA ALA A 124 13.11 1.57 -13.22
C ALA A 124 12.06 1.45 -14.34
N VAL A 125 10.80 1.76 -14.04
CA VAL A 125 9.73 1.76 -15.04
C VAL A 125 9.90 2.90 -16.03
N VAL A 126 10.25 4.11 -15.57
CA VAL A 126 10.53 5.27 -16.44
C VAL A 126 11.63 4.92 -17.46
N LEU A 127 12.76 4.36 -17.00
CA LEU A 127 13.89 4.00 -17.89
C LEU A 127 13.55 2.91 -18.90
N ASN A 128 12.68 1.97 -18.52
CA ASN A 128 12.25 0.87 -19.37
C ASN A 128 11.19 1.29 -20.39
N ARG A 129 10.34 2.26 -20.04
CA ARG A 129 9.21 2.69 -20.87
C ARG A 129 9.54 3.89 -21.76
N LEU A 130 10.41 4.80 -21.31
CA LEU A 130 10.91 5.86 -22.17
C LEU A 130 11.76 5.25 -23.30
N PRO A 131 11.45 5.53 -24.58
CA PRO A 131 12.26 5.07 -25.70
C PRO A 131 13.72 5.49 -25.55
N ALA A 132 14.64 4.66 -26.05
CA ALA A 132 16.09 4.94 -25.95
C ALA A 132 16.56 6.07 -26.87
N HIS A 133 15.79 6.37 -27.91
CA HIS A 133 16.05 7.41 -28.91
C HIS A 133 14.72 8.12 -29.20
N ASP A 134 14.77 9.21 -29.96
CA ASP A 134 13.57 9.85 -30.51
C ASP A 134 12.86 8.89 -31.48
N VAL A 135 11.97 8.07 -30.93
CA VAL A 135 11.07 7.22 -31.68
C VAL A 135 9.69 7.85 -31.50
N GLY A 136 9.33 8.73 -32.43
CA GLY A 136 8.12 9.54 -32.35
C GLY A 136 6.84 8.73 -32.09
N LEU A 137 5.83 9.40 -31.54
CA LEU A 137 4.50 8.84 -31.31
C LEU A 137 3.93 8.26 -32.62
N LEU A 138 3.50 7.00 -32.62
CA LEU A 138 2.88 6.32 -33.78
C LEU A 138 3.76 6.37 -35.04
N ALA A 139 5.02 5.95 -34.92
CA ALA A 139 6.05 6.09 -35.95
C ALA A 139 5.75 5.35 -37.28
N ASP A 140 4.89 4.33 -37.25
CA ASP A 140 4.48 3.57 -38.44
C ASP A 140 3.18 4.09 -39.09
N LEU A 141 2.60 5.18 -38.59
CA LEU A 141 1.29 5.69 -39.01
C LEU A 141 1.33 7.03 -39.75
N ASP A 142 2.46 7.41 -40.33
CA ASP A 142 2.59 8.57 -41.23
C ASP A 142 2.05 8.31 -42.65
N GLY A 143 1.58 9.34 -43.35
CA GLY A 143 1.14 9.24 -44.74
C GLY A 143 -0.18 8.51 -44.91
N ILE A 144 -0.99 8.44 -43.85
CA ILE A 144 -2.32 7.79 -43.88
C ILE A 144 -3.34 8.69 -44.58
N ASP A 145 -3.31 9.97 -44.25
CA ASP A 145 -4.14 11.03 -44.80
C ASP A 145 -3.55 12.39 -44.37
N GLU A 146 -3.74 13.45 -45.16
CA GLU A 146 -3.16 14.78 -44.89
C GLU A 146 -3.66 15.35 -43.55
N ALA A 147 -4.97 15.26 -43.29
CA ALA A 147 -5.55 15.74 -42.03
C ALA A 147 -5.08 14.92 -40.82
N TRP A 148 -4.76 13.64 -41.01
CA TRP A 148 -4.19 12.79 -39.97
C TRP A 148 -2.75 13.19 -39.67
N ASP A 149 -1.94 13.41 -40.70
CA ASP A 149 -0.53 13.76 -40.56
C ASP A 149 -0.38 15.13 -39.87
N ASP A 150 -1.23 16.11 -40.21
CA ASP A 150 -1.30 17.41 -39.54
C ASP A 150 -1.66 17.27 -38.05
N TRP A 151 -2.67 16.45 -37.74
CA TRP A 151 -3.05 16.19 -36.35
C TRP A 151 -1.93 15.47 -35.58
N LEU A 152 -1.30 14.46 -36.21
CA LEU A 152 -0.26 13.66 -35.58
C LEU A 152 0.99 14.49 -35.28
N ALA A 153 1.35 15.46 -36.14
CA ALA A 153 2.44 16.39 -35.89
C ALA A 153 2.19 17.26 -34.64
N VAL A 154 0.97 17.79 -34.48
CA VAL A 154 0.57 18.55 -33.30
C VAL A 154 0.55 17.66 -32.05
N GLU A 155 0.01 16.45 -32.17
CA GLU A 155 -0.09 15.51 -31.07
C GLU A 155 1.28 15.01 -30.59
N ARG A 156 2.22 14.75 -31.51
CA ARG A 156 3.62 14.41 -31.22
C ARG A 156 4.29 15.49 -30.38
N THR A 157 4.11 16.76 -30.77
CA THR A 157 4.65 17.90 -30.02
C THR A 157 4.04 17.96 -28.62
N ARG A 158 2.71 17.90 -28.53
CA ARG A 158 1.97 17.95 -27.24
C ARG A 158 2.39 16.84 -26.27
N GLN A 159 2.44 15.59 -26.75
CA GLN A 159 2.80 14.45 -25.90
C GLN A 159 4.29 14.43 -25.58
N GLY A 160 5.15 14.80 -26.53
CA GLY A 160 6.59 14.90 -26.32
C GLY A 160 6.93 15.88 -25.20
N GLU A 161 6.39 17.11 -25.27
CA GLU A 161 6.58 18.13 -24.23
C GLU A 161 6.07 17.67 -22.85
N ALA A 162 4.90 17.02 -22.80
CA ALA A 162 4.34 16.50 -21.56
C ALA A 162 5.23 15.40 -20.96
N ILE A 163 5.63 14.40 -21.75
CA ILE A 163 6.48 13.30 -21.30
C ILE A 163 7.83 13.82 -20.80
N VAL A 164 8.49 14.69 -21.57
CA VAL A 164 9.80 15.25 -21.20
C VAL A 164 9.70 16.03 -19.89
N ARG A 165 8.67 16.88 -19.74
CA ARG A 165 8.45 17.64 -18.50
C ARG A 165 8.26 16.73 -17.29
N GLU A 166 7.39 15.73 -17.37
CA GLU A 166 7.10 14.84 -16.23
C GLU A 166 8.32 13.96 -15.87
N VAL A 167 9.02 13.43 -16.87
CA VAL A 167 10.22 12.60 -16.65
C VAL A 167 11.37 13.42 -16.06
N LEU A 168 11.59 14.65 -16.52
CA LEU A 168 12.64 15.52 -15.96
C LEU A 168 12.32 15.94 -14.54
N ALA A 169 11.05 16.13 -14.20
CA ALA A 169 10.64 16.39 -12.82
C ALA A 169 10.99 15.21 -11.88
N VAL A 170 10.98 13.96 -12.37
CA VAL A 170 11.48 12.80 -11.61
C VAL A 170 12.98 12.94 -11.36
N ALA A 171 13.77 13.23 -12.40
CA ALA A 171 15.22 13.39 -12.28
C ALA A 171 15.60 14.53 -11.32
N GLU A 172 14.88 15.66 -11.37
CA GLU A 172 15.10 16.78 -10.47
C GLU A 172 14.79 16.42 -9.00
N ARG A 173 13.64 15.80 -8.72
CA ARG A 173 13.30 15.32 -7.37
C ARG A 173 14.33 14.33 -6.82
N ARG A 174 14.83 13.43 -7.68
CA ARG A 174 15.87 12.46 -7.31
C ARG A 174 17.20 13.13 -6.98
N LEU A 175 17.61 14.12 -7.77
CA LEU A 175 18.83 14.88 -7.52
C LEU A 175 18.72 15.66 -6.21
N GLN A 176 17.58 16.30 -5.94
CA GLN A 176 17.31 17.01 -4.69
C GLN A 176 17.32 16.08 -3.46
N ALA A 177 16.91 14.82 -3.64
CA ALA A 177 16.95 13.79 -2.59
C ALA A 177 18.35 13.17 -2.39
N GLY A 178 19.36 13.57 -3.17
CA GLY A 178 20.72 13.02 -3.14
C GLY A 178 20.88 11.69 -3.88
N ASP A 179 19.86 11.23 -4.61
CA ASP A 179 19.93 10.05 -5.48
C ASP A 179 20.55 10.44 -6.83
N VAL A 180 21.86 10.65 -6.82
CA VAL A 180 22.65 11.10 -7.97
C VAL A 180 22.61 10.09 -9.11
N GLU A 181 22.70 8.79 -8.80
CA GLU A 181 22.68 7.71 -9.79
C GLU A 181 21.32 7.64 -10.51
N GLY A 182 20.22 7.68 -9.75
CA GLY A 182 18.86 7.69 -10.30
C GLY A 182 18.58 8.94 -11.14
N ALA A 183 18.98 10.12 -10.65
CA ALA A 183 18.84 11.37 -11.38
C ALA A 183 19.62 11.36 -12.70
N LEU A 184 20.89 10.92 -12.66
CA LEU A 184 21.74 10.82 -13.84
C LEU A 184 21.19 9.83 -14.86
N ALA A 185 20.72 8.66 -14.42
CA ALA A 185 20.17 7.65 -15.32
C ALA A 185 18.94 8.18 -16.07
N VAL A 186 18.02 8.84 -15.37
CA VAL A 186 16.80 9.40 -15.99
C VAL A 186 17.15 10.58 -16.89
N ALA A 187 17.92 11.55 -16.41
CA ALA A 187 18.27 12.73 -17.19
C ALA A 187 19.07 12.37 -18.45
N ASP A 188 20.05 11.45 -18.36
CA ASP A 188 20.82 11.00 -19.52
C ASP A 188 19.94 10.24 -20.52
N LYS A 189 18.96 9.45 -20.04
CA LYS A 189 17.95 8.83 -20.92
C LYS A 189 17.15 9.89 -21.68
N VAL A 190 16.74 10.98 -21.01
CA VAL A 190 16.05 12.09 -21.69
C VAL A 190 16.95 12.76 -22.71
N THR A 191 18.25 12.97 -22.46
CA THR A 191 19.17 13.54 -23.48
C THR A 191 19.32 12.68 -24.74
N ARG A 192 18.93 11.41 -24.72
CA ARG A 192 18.90 10.56 -25.92
C ARG A 192 17.54 10.58 -26.61
N PHE A 193 16.48 10.77 -25.83
CA PHE A 193 15.10 10.91 -26.33
C PHE A 193 14.85 12.30 -26.94
N ASP A 194 15.29 13.36 -26.26
CA ASP A 194 15.29 14.75 -26.71
C ASP A 194 16.71 15.34 -26.55
N PRO A 195 17.57 15.22 -27.58
CA PRO A 195 18.93 15.72 -27.54
C PRO A 195 19.07 17.23 -27.33
N CYS A 196 18.05 18.01 -27.69
CA CYS A 196 18.04 19.46 -27.56
C CYS A 196 17.53 19.93 -26.19
N SER A 197 17.17 19.00 -25.29
CA SER A 197 16.68 19.33 -23.95
C SER A 197 17.76 19.95 -23.07
N GLU A 198 17.80 21.28 -23.01
CA GLU A 198 18.72 22.02 -22.14
C GLU A 198 18.48 21.71 -20.66
N HIS A 199 17.23 21.49 -20.24
CA HIS A 199 16.92 21.13 -18.85
C HIS A 199 17.50 19.74 -18.49
N ALA A 200 17.38 18.75 -19.39
CA ALA A 200 18.04 17.46 -19.20
C ALA A 200 19.56 17.60 -19.11
N ALA A 201 20.17 18.40 -19.99
CA ALA A 201 21.61 18.67 -19.96
C ALA A 201 22.07 19.30 -18.64
N ARG A 202 21.30 20.25 -18.10
CA ARG A 202 21.58 20.88 -16.80
C ARG A 202 21.50 19.88 -15.64
N LEU A 203 20.51 18.98 -15.63
CA LEU A 203 20.40 17.92 -14.62
C LEU A 203 21.56 16.92 -14.73
N VAL A 204 21.95 16.51 -15.95
CA VAL A 204 23.12 15.65 -16.17
C VAL A 204 24.40 16.30 -15.67
N MET A 205 24.64 17.58 -16.01
CA MET A 205 25.82 18.31 -15.54
C MET A 205 25.85 18.42 -14.01
N SER A 206 24.70 18.72 -13.39
CA SER A 206 24.61 18.82 -11.93
C SER A 206 24.84 17.47 -11.25
N ALA A 207 24.19 16.41 -11.72
CA ALA A 207 24.35 15.06 -11.17
C ALA A 207 25.80 14.54 -11.33
N ARG A 208 26.44 14.76 -12.49
CA ARG A 208 27.85 14.37 -12.70
C ARG A 208 28.79 15.13 -11.79
N TRP A 209 28.54 16.42 -11.57
CA TRP A 209 29.34 17.21 -10.63
C TRP A 209 29.19 16.72 -9.18
N GLU A 210 27.97 16.40 -8.73
CA GLU A 210 27.74 15.79 -7.41
C GLU A 210 28.39 14.40 -7.27
N ALA A 211 28.51 13.66 -8.38
CA ALA A 211 29.23 12.37 -8.43
C ALA A 211 30.77 12.48 -8.47
N GLY A 212 31.34 13.69 -8.55
CA GLY A 212 32.79 13.88 -8.71
C GLY A 212 33.29 13.77 -10.17
N ASP A 213 32.41 13.58 -11.14
CA ASP A 213 32.75 13.35 -12.56
C ASP A 213 32.88 14.68 -13.34
N GLY A 214 33.96 15.43 -13.06
CA GLY A 214 34.23 16.70 -13.72
C GLY A 214 34.45 16.61 -15.23
N ASP A 215 34.97 15.48 -15.72
CA ASP A 215 35.14 15.21 -17.16
C ASP A 215 33.79 14.98 -17.83
N GLY A 216 32.90 14.25 -17.16
CA GLY A 216 31.54 14.05 -17.59
C GLY A 216 30.72 15.33 -17.63
N VAL A 217 30.96 16.32 -16.77
CA VAL A 217 30.34 17.65 -16.88
C VAL A 217 30.71 18.31 -18.21
N ARG A 218 32.00 18.27 -18.60
CA ARG A 218 32.48 18.83 -19.87
C ARG A 218 31.90 18.11 -21.08
N HIS A 219 31.82 16.78 -21.04
CA HIS A 219 31.17 15.99 -22.09
C HIS A 219 29.67 16.29 -22.20
N ALA A 220 28.96 16.52 -21.09
CA ALA A 220 27.56 16.89 -21.12
C ALA A 220 27.34 18.28 -21.75
N TRP A 221 28.21 19.25 -21.46
CA TRP A 221 28.23 20.57 -22.11
C TRP A 221 28.46 20.47 -23.62
N GLN A 222 29.49 19.74 -24.05
CA GLN A 222 29.78 19.55 -25.48
C GLN A 222 28.61 18.88 -26.21
N ARG A 223 27.99 17.88 -25.60
CA ARG A 223 26.82 17.19 -26.19
C ARG A 223 25.66 18.14 -26.45
N ILE A 224 25.34 19.05 -25.52
CA ILE A 224 24.23 19.99 -25.73
C ILE A 224 24.59 21.10 -26.72
N GLU A 225 25.84 21.59 -26.73
CA GLU A 225 26.30 22.53 -27.77
C GLU A 225 26.17 21.91 -29.17
N ASP A 226 26.67 20.68 -29.32
CA ASP A 226 26.62 19.93 -30.57
C ASP A 226 25.19 19.60 -31.00
N ALA A 227 24.30 19.28 -30.06
CA ALA A 227 22.91 18.96 -30.35
C ALA A 227 22.13 20.20 -30.81
N LEU A 228 22.26 21.33 -30.10
CA LEU A 228 21.62 22.58 -30.49
C LEU A 228 22.15 23.07 -31.84
N ALA A 229 23.47 23.06 -32.06
CA ALA A 229 24.06 23.46 -33.34
C ALA A 229 23.57 22.64 -34.54
N ARG A 230 23.10 21.39 -34.33
CA ARG A 230 22.50 20.55 -35.39
C ARG A 230 20.98 20.72 -35.53
N GLY A 231 20.27 20.94 -34.42
CA GLY A 231 18.80 20.89 -34.39
C GLY A 231 18.11 22.23 -34.59
N ILE A 232 18.69 23.31 -34.05
CA ILE A 232 18.14 24.67 -34.07
C ILE A 232 19.36 25.58 -34.05
N ASP A 233 19.71 26.27 -35.15
CA ASP A 233 20.90 27.14 -35.29
C ASP A 233 21.14 28.11 -34.11
N GLY A 234 21.62 27.60 -32.98
CA GLY A 234 21.39 28.17 -31.68
C GLY A 234 22.45 27.71 -30.69
N LYS A 235 22.79 28.59 -29.76
CA LYS A 235 23.75 28.34 -28.68
C LYS A 235 22.99 27.96 -27.41
N PRO A 236 23.59 27.19 -26.47
CA PRO A 236 22.98 26.98 -25.17
C PRO A 236 22.57 28.31 -24.51
N SER A 237 21.44 28.29 -23.83
CA SER A 237 20.90 29.45 -23.14
C SER A 237 21.88 30.01 -22.10
N VAL A 238 21.67 31.28 -21.72
CA VAL A 238 22.47 31.94 -20.68
C VAL A 238 22.46 31.14 -19.37
N GLU A 239 21.31 30.56 -19.02
CA GLU A 239 21.15 29.73 -17.81
C GLU A 239 22.03 28.47 -17.85
N THR A 240 22.02 27.74 -18.97
CA THR A 240 22.85 26.53 -19.16
C THR A 240 24.34 26.89 -19.18
N ALA A 241 24.72 27.97 -19.86
CA ALA A 241 26.10 28.45 -19.92
C ALA A 241 26.62 28.94 -18.55
N GLU A 242 25.77 29.59 -17.75
CA GLU A 242 26.11 29.99 -16.38
C GLU A 242 26.28 28.79 -15.46
N LEU A 243 25.42 27.78 -15.56
CA LEU A 243 25.58 26.55 -14.78
C LEU A 243 26.92 25.89 -15.10
N TYR A 244 27.24 25.69 -16.39
CA TYR A 244 28.52 25.09 -16.78
C TYR A 244 29.71 25.89 -16.25
N ARG A 245 29.72 27.23 -16.39
CA ARG A 245 30.77 28.09 -15.85
C ARG A 245 30.94 27.93 -14.33
N ARG A 246 29.82 27.87 -13.58
CA ARG A 246 29.85 27.66 -12.12
C ARG A 246 30.43 26.30 -11.76
N LEU A 247 30.02 25.23 -12.45
CA LEU A 247 30.49 23.87 -12.17
C LEU A 247 31.96 23.66 -12.58
N ALA A 248 32.41 24.29 -13.67
CA ALA A 248 33.79 24.23 -14.15
C ALA A 248 34.78 25.05 -13.31
N ALA A 249 34.32 26.16 -12.70
CA ALA A 249 35.15 27.02 -11.86
C ALA A 249 35.32 26.50 -10.42
N ARG A 250 34.42 25.63 -9.95
CA ARG A 250 34.51 25.01 -8.62
C ARG A 250 35.33 23.72 -8.73
N PRO A 251 36.30 23.47 -7.82
CA PRO A 251 36.89 22.14 -7.72
C PRO A 251 35.75 21.16 -7.46
N CYS A 252 35.63 20.16 -8.33
CA CYS A 252 34.69 19.07 -8.15
C CYS A 252 34.96 18.43 -6.77
N PRO A 253 33.93 17.98 -6.03
CA PRO A 253 34.17 17.15 -4.85
C PRO A 253 35.17 16.05 -5.25
N PRO A 254 36.28 15.86 -4.50
CA PRO A 254 37.32 14.90 -4.90
C PRO A 254 36.70 13.52 -5.13
N ASP A 255 37.10 12.88 -6.25
CA ASP A 255 36.63 11.60 -6.78
C ASP A 255 35.89 10.72 -5.76
N LEU A 256 34.59 10.56 -5.96
CA LEU A 256 33.82 9.43 -5.44
C LEU A 256 33.49 8.46 -6.59
N HIS A 257 34.46 8.11 -7.42
CA HIS A 257 34.35 6.91 -8.26
C HIS A 257 34.72 5.64 -7.47
N PRO A 258 34.06 4.52 -7.80
CA PRO A 258 33.50 3.61 -6.83
C PRO A 258 34.60 3.03 -5.98
N VAL A 259 34.42 3.08 -4.66
CA VAL A 259 35.18 2.21 -3.78
C VAL A 259 34.91 0.78 -4.26
N ALA A 260 35.83 0.21 -5.04
CA ALA A 260 36.12 -1.21 -5.00
C ALA A 260 36.26 -1.47 -3.51
N HIS A 261 35.23 -2.09 -2.94
CA HIS A 261 35.06 -2.23 -1.49
C HIS A 261 36.42 -2.45 -0.86
N PRO A 262 36.88 -1.61 0.09
CA PRO A 262 38.11 -1.91 0.75
C PRO A 262 37.80 -3.24 1.41
N VAL A 263 38.56 -4.25 1.01
CA VAL A 263 38.70 -5.49 1.75
C VAL A 263 38.76 -5.06 3.20
N ALA A 264 37.79 -5.54 3.99
CA ALA A 264 37.80 -5.36 5.42
C ALA A 264 39.06 -6.05 5.95
N HIS A 265 40.17 -5.32 5.97
CA HIS A 265 41.19 -5.56 6.97
C HIS A 265 40.52 -5.27 8.32
N PRO A 266 40.59 -6.22 9.27
CA PRO A 266 39.82 -6.14 10.49
C PRO A 266 40.23 -4.86 11.22
N VAL A 267 39.27 -3.96 11.44
CA VAL A 267 39.40 -2.98 12.52
C VAL A 267 39.40 -3.83 13.78
N ALA A 268 40.60 -4.02 14.32
CA ALA A 268 40.81 -4.53 15.64
C ALA A 268 39.89 -3.79 16.61
N ALA A 269 39.29 -4.56 17.52
CA ALA A 269 38.59 -4.03 18.68
C ALA A 269 39.38 -2.85 19.29
N PRO A 270 38.73 -1.86 19.91
CA PRO A 270 39.43 -0.98 20.82
C PRO A 270 40.00 -1.88 21.93
N ALA A 271 41.30 -2.18 21.81
CA ALA A 271 42.05 -2.76 22.88
C ALA A 271 42.02 -1.75 24.02
N MET A 272 41.53 -2.22 25.16
CA MET A 272 41.88 -1.68 26.47
C MET A 272 43.38 -1.38 26.49
N ALA A 273 43.76 -0.12 26.32
CA ALA A 273 45.05 0.34 26.76
C ALA A 273 44.96 0.44 28.28
N ALA A 274 45.69 -0.45 28.94
CA ALA A 274 45.90 -0.43 30.37
C ALA A 274 46.34 0.98 30.82
N ASN A 275 45.76 1.42 31.93
CA ASN A 275 46.17 2.61 32.66
C ASN A 275 47.70 2.60 32.88
N PRO A 276 48.43 3.64 32.48
CA PRO A 276 49.68 3.98 33.12
C PRO A 276 49.33 4.59 34.48
N THR A 277 49.84 3.97 35.53
CA THR A 277 49.94 4.53 36.87
C THR A 277 50.59 5.93 36.80
N ALA A 278 49.80 6.97 37.03
CA ALA A 278 50.30 8.32 37.27
C ALA A 278 49.74 8.83 38.59
N SER A 279 50.67 9.03 39.53
CA SER A 279 50.48 9.53 40.89
C SER A 279 49.71 10.85 40.95
N LEU A 280 48.71 10.91 41.83
CA LEU A 280 48.02 12.14 42.21
C LEU A 280 48.89 12.98 43.13
N SER A 281 49.09 14.26 42.80
CA SER A 281 49.68 15.25 43.70
C SER A 281 48.62 15.88 44.62
N PRO A 282 48.95 16.27 45.87
CA PRO A 282 47.97 16.42 46.95
C PRO A 282 47.13 17.71 46.93
N ARG A 283 47.15 18.51 45.85
CA ARG A 283 46.51 19.83 45.83
C ARG A 283 45.24 19.95 44.99
N ARG A 284 44.82 18.87 44.30
CA ARG A 284 43.58 18.86 43.49
C ARG A 284 42.45 18.01 44.07
N ALA A 285 42.69 17.32 45.19
CA ALA A 285 41.67 16.53 45.91
C ALA A 285 40.72 17.37 46.79
N LEU A 286 40.98 18.67 46.99
CA LEU A 286 40.17 19.52 47.88
C LEU A 286 38.99 20.22 47.19
N PHE A 287 38.95 20.29 45.85
CA PHE A 287 37.87 20.99 45.12
C PHE A 287 36.75 20.09 44.60
N LEU A 288 36.92 18.76 44.60
CA LEU A 288 35.89 17.81 44.15
C LEU A 288 35.10 17.19 45.31
N GLY A 289 35.56 17.34 46.57
CA GLY A 289 34.85 16.87 47.77
C GLY A 289 33.74 17.81 48.26
N VAL A 290 33.75 19.09 47.88
CA VAL A 290 32.73 20.07 48.32
C VAL A 290 31.52 20.09 47.38
N ALA A 291 31.69 19.73 46.10
CA ALA A 291 30.59 19.70 45.12
C ALA A 291 29.70 18.43 45.24
N ALA A 292 30.24 17.32 45.76
CA ALA A 292 29.50 16.06 45.92
C ALA A 292 28.69 15.97 47.24
N LEU A 293 28.96 16.84 48.22
CA LEU A 293 28.19 16.92 49.46
C LEU A 293 27.10 18.02 49.45
N ALA A 294 27.15 18.95 48.49
CA ALA A 294 26.12 19.97 48.30
C ALA A 294 24.91 19.50 47.47
N LEU A 295 25.00 18.37 46.74
CA LEU A 295 23.88 17.82 45.97
C LEU A 295 23.06 16.74 46.71
N ALA A 296 23.46 16.35 47.92
CA ALA A 296 22.77 15.36 48.73
C ALA A 296 21.92 15.96 49.87
N LEU A 297 21.89 17.29 50.03
CA LEU A 297 21.19 17.97 51.13
C LEU A 297 20.40 19.23 50.71
N THR A 298 19.85 19.26 49.50
CA THR A 298 18.71 20.12 49.14
C THR A 298 17.66 19.28 48.42
N GLY A 299 17.02 18.40 49.19
CA GLY A 299 15.68 17.94 48.87
C GLY A 299 14.67 19.06 49.15
N ALA A 300 13.55 18.99 48.44
CA ALA A 300 12.39 19.88 48.46
C ALA A 300 12.51 21.15 47.59
N ASP A 301 11.52 21.28 46.70
CA ASP A 301 11.10 22.46 45.95
C ASP A 301 11.99 22.98 44.80
N ALA A 302 11.98 22.24 43.68
CA ALA A 302 12.07 22.84 42.35
C ALA A 302 11.14 22.09 41.38
N PRO A 303 10.24 22.78 40.64
CA PRO A 303 9.19 22.14 39.87
C PRO A 303 9.79 21.40 38.68
N ARG A 304 9.67 20.07 38.68
CA ARG A 304 9.82 19.29 37.46
C ARG A 304 8.81 19.84 36.46
N SER A 305 9.28 20.49 35.40
CA SER A 305 8.48 20.70 34.19
C SER A 305 8.22 19.32 33.58
N ARG A 306 7.23 18.61 34.13
CA ARG A 306 6.39 17.74 33.31
C ARG A 306 5.97 18.64 32.16
N SER A 307 6.34 18.29 30.94
CA SER A 307 5.48 18.60 29.81
C SER A 307 4.13 18.00 30.20
N ALA A 308 3.26 18.84 30.77
CA ALA A 308 1.86 18.56 30.81
C ALA A 308 1.49 18.49 29.33
N VAL A 309 1.44 17.28 28.78
CA VAL A 309 0.46 17.00 27.76
C VAL A 309 -0.83 17.49 28.39
N ALA A 310 -1.34 18.63 27.91
CA ALA A 310 -2.62 19.14 28.35
C ALA A 310 -3.58 17.94 28.29
N ALA A 311 -4.21 17.60 29.42
CA ALA A 311 -5.30 16.66 29.38
C ALA A 311 -6.31 17.26 28.40
N PHE A 312 -6.40 16.65 27.22
CA PHE A 312 -7.29 17.09 26.15
C PHE A 312 -8.71 17.14 26.72
N ASP A 313 -9.49 18.17 26.40
CA ASP A 313 -10.93 18.17 26.68
C ASP A 313 -11.55 17.09 25.77
N THR A 314 -11.54 15.86 26.28
CA THR A 314 -11.97 14.71 25.51
C THR A 314 -13.47 14.87 25.27
N PRO A 315 -13.92 14.82 24.01
CA PRO A 315 -15.32 14.94 23.64
C PRO A 315 -16.19 13.96 24.41
N VAL A 316 -17.36 14.41 24.85
CA VAL A 316 -18.25 13.64 25.73
C VAL A 316 -19.46 13.16 24.93
N VAL A 317 -19.51 11.87 24.63
CA VAL A 317 -20.69 11.24 24.03
C VAL A 317 -21.63 10.82 25.15
N ARG A 318 -22.83 11.42 25.23
CA ARG A 318 -23.87 11.07 26.21
C ARG A 318 -24.77 10.00 25.62
N VAL A 319 -24.87 8.84 26.25
CA VAL A 319 -25.89 7.84 25.93
C VAL A 319 -27.11 8.08 26.83
N GLU A 320 -28.26 8.40 26.26
CA GLU A 320 -29.52 8.50 27.01
C GLU A 320 -30.00 7.11 27.46
N PRO A 321 -30.82 7.01 28.53
CA PRO A 321 -31.45 5.75 28.90
C PRO A 321 -32.14 5.12 27.70
N ILE A 322 -31.94 3.81 27.52
CA ILE A 322 -32.52 3.08 26.40
C ILE A 322 -34.04 3.09 26.57
N GLU A 323 -34.74 3.65 25.60
CA GLU A 323 -36.19 3.80 25.61
C GLU A 323 -36.83 2.46 25.20
N GLN A 324 -37.77 1.99 26.01
CA GLN A 324 -38.58 0.81 25.73
C GLN A 324 -39.94 1.29 25.25
N ARG A 325 -40.40 0.79 24.10
CA ARG A 325 -41.75 1.10 23.61
C ARG A 325 -42.80 0.12 24.12
N GLY A 326 -42.38 -1.04 24.60
CA GLY A 326 -43.21 -2.03 25.28
C GLY A 326 -43.05 -2.01 26.79
N ASN A 327 -43.66 -3.01 27.44
CA ASN A 327 -43.53 -3.32 28.86
C ASN A 327 -43.09 -4.80 29.03
N ASP A 328 -42.24 -5.29 28.12
CA ASP A 328 -41.76 -6.69 28.12
C ASP A 328 -40.52 -6.83 29.02
N PRO A 329 -40.50 -7.70 30.06
CA PRO A 329 -39.32 -7.92 30.90
C PRO A 329 -38.05 -8.34 30.14
N VAL A 330 -38.19 -8.82 28.90
CA VAL A 330 -37.07 -9.11 28.00
C VAL A 330 -36.45 -7.80 27.46
N GLU A 331 -37.26 -6.76 27.20
CA GLU A 331 -36.77 -5.42 26.83
C GLU A 331 -35.93 -4.81 27.94
N ASP A 332 -36.36 -4.94 29.20
CA ASP A 332 -35.61 -4.47 30.39
C ASP A 332 -34.20 -5.09 30.46
N ARG A 333 -34.11 -6.42 30.44
CA ARG A 333 -32.82 -7.12 30.52
C ARG A 333 -31.93 -6.81 29.32
N PHE A 334 -32.52 -6.65 28.14
CA PHE A 334 -31.80 -6.28 26.94
C PHE A 334 -31.22 -4.87 27.05
N ALA A 335 -32.02 -3.90 27.52
CA ALA A 335 -31.59 -2.53 27.75
C ALA A 335 -30.42 -2.46 28.75
N ASP A 336 -30.53 -3.14 29.89
CA ASP A 336 -29.45 -3.21 30.89
C ASP A 336 -28.16 -3.81 30.32
N ALA A 337 -28.29 -4.92 29.56
CA ALA A 337 -27.14 -5.56 28.94
C ALA A 337 -26.47 -4.66 27.89
N LEU A 338 -27.26 -3.98 27.05
CA LEU A 338 -26.77 -3.06 26.03
C LEU A 338 -26.08 -1.82 26.66
N ALA A 339 -26.66 -1.26 27.73
CA ALA A 339 -26.00 -0.20 28.50
C ALA A 339 -24.65 -0.67 29.07
N GLY A 340 -24.60 -1.91 29.57
CA GLY A 340 -23.36 -2.55 30.01
C GLY A 340 -22.31 -2.67 28.90
N ASP A 341 -22.71 -2.93 27.66
CA ASP A 341 -21.78 -2.98 26.52
C ASP A 341 -21.18 -1.63 26.20
N PHE A 342 -22.01 -0.58 26.16
CA PHE A 342 -21.52 0.79 25.97
C PHE A 342 -20.56 1.20 27.07
N ALA A 343 -20.81 0.82 28.32
CA ALA A 343 -19.89 1.07 29.42
C ALA A 343 -18.55 0.34 29.23
N ARG A 344 -18.58 -0.90 28.70
CA ARG A 344 -17.36 -1.65 28.36
C ARG A 344 -16.59 -0.98 27.20
N PHE A 345 -17.27 -0.56 26.12
CA PHE A 345 -16.64 0.17 25.02
C PHE A 345 -16.07 1.52 25.47
N ALA A 346 -16.81 2.27 26.28
CA ALA A 346 -16.35 3.52 26.89
C ALA A 346 -15.05 3.36 27.69
N LYS A 347 -14.97 2.29 28.49
CA LYS A 347 -13.76 1.94 29.25
C LYS A 347 -12.62 1.51 28.33
N ALA A 348 -12.92 0.75 27.28
CA ALA A 348 -11.93 0.27 26.31
C ALA A 348 -11.31 1.42 25.49
N SER A 349 -12.10 2.44 25.15
CA SER A 349 -11.66 3.65 24.44
C SER A 349 -10.93 4.67 25.32
N GLY A 350 -10.42 4.27 26.49
CA GLY A 350 -9.65 5.15 27.39
C GLY A 350 -10.47 6.28 28.03
N GLY A 351 -11.80 6.18 28.07
CA GLY A 351 -12.68 7.20 28.63
C GLY A 351 -13.13 8.29 27.66
N ALA A 352 -12.81 8.17 26.36
CA ALA A 352 -13.24 9.11 25.32
C ALA A 352 -14.74 9.04 24.98
N VAL A 353 -15.42 8.01 25.46
CA VAL A 353 -16.88 7.91 25.47
C VAL A 353 -17.27 7.82 26.94
N ARG A 354 -18.23 8.64 27.39
CA ARG A 354 -18.74 8.60 28.77
C ARG A 354 -20.20 8.20 28.76
N VAL A 355 -20.50 6.95 29.14
CA VAL A 355 -21.88 6.57 29.44
C VAL A 355 -22.31 7.33 30.70
N LEU A 356 -23.17 8.33 30.53
CA LEU A 356 -23.74 9.10 31.62
C LEU A 356 -25.12 8.53 31.91
N ASP A 357 -25.33 8.10 33.16
CA ASP A 357 -26.65 7.70 33.63
C ASP A 357 -27.58 8.93 33.57
N GLY A 358 -28.77 8.78 32.97
CA GLY A 358 -29.66 9.87 32.54
C GLY A 358 -30.19 10.81 33.64
N LYS A 359 -29.68 10.69 34.86
CA LYS A 359 -30.07 11.46 36.05
C LYS A 359 -29.15 12.64 36.37
N VAL A 360 -28.00 12.79 35.70
CA VAL A 360 -27.06 13.89 35.98
C VAL A 360 -27.32 15.07 35.06
N ALA A 361 -28.03 16.08 35.58
CA ALA A 361 -28.12 17.40 34.95
C ALA A 361 -26.82 18.18 35.21
N GLY A 362 -25.94 18.28 34.21
CA GLY A 362 -24.74 19.13 34.27
C GLY A 362 -23.64 18.77 33.26
N ARG A 363 -23.29 19.76 32.41
CA ARG A 363 -22.44 19.75 31.20
C ARG A 363 -22.97 18.88 30.04
N ALA A 364 -23.39 19.57 28.98
CA ALA A 364 -23.83 18.99 27.72
C ALA A 364 -22.70 18.16 27.10
N GLY A 365 -22.92 16.87 26.87
CA GLY A 365 -22.02 16.10 26.01
C GLY A 365 -22.17 16.56 24.57
N ASP A 366 -21.10 16.53 23.78
CA ASP A 366 -21.05 17.02 22.39
C ASP A 366 -22.03 16.28 21.47
N PHE A 367 -22.29 15.01 21.75
CA PHE A 367 -23.25 14.17 21.03
C PHE A 367 -24.16 13.41 21.97
N ILE A 368 -25.40 13.18 21.54
CA ILE A 368 -26.41 12.42 22.27
C ILE A 368 -26.73 11.16 21.47
N VAL A 369 -26.49 9.99 22.08
CA VAL A 369 -26.92 8.69 21.55
C VAL A 369 -28.28 8.35 22.14
N ARG A 370 -29.28 8.17 21.28
CA ARG A 370 -30.62 7.71 21.63
C ARG A 370 -30.85 6.34 21.06
N ILE A 371 -31.31 5.41 21.89
CA ILE A 371 -31.62 4.05 21.46
C ILE A 371 -33.01 3.74 21.95
N ALA A 372 -33.87 3.35 21.01
CA ALA A 372 -35.18 2.81 21.30
C ALA A 372 -35.21 1.33 20.92
N ILE A 373 -35.84 0.52 21.76
CA ILE A 373 -36.08 -0.90 21.49
C ILE A 373 -37.58 -1.17 21.52
N GLU A 374 -38.01 -2.02 20.59
CA GLU A 374 -39.38 -2.49 20.52
C GLU A 374 -39.41 -3.93 20.01
N ARG A 375 -40.36 -4.70 20.53
CA ARG A 375 -40.74 -5.98 19.95
C ARG A 375 -41.74 -5.79 18.82
N ASP A 376 -41.40 -6.28 17.63
CA ASP A 376 -42.24 -6.32 16.44
C ASP A 376 -42.50 -7.78 16.04
N GLY A 377 -43.59 -8.35 16.56
CA GLY A 377 -43.96 -9.74 16.32
C GLY A 377 -42.92 -10.76 16.83
N SER A 378 -42.28 -11.47 15.90
CA SER A 378 -41.21 -12.45 16.18
C SER A 378 -39.81 -11.85 16.14
N GLN A 379 -39.68 -10.54 16.03
CA GLN A 379 -38.41 -9.84 15.97
C GLN A 379 -38.32 -8.76 17.04
N PHE A 380 -37.10 -8.48 17.49
CA PHE A 380 -36.76 -7.26 18.20
C PHE A 380 -36.11 -6.28 17.25
N VAL A 381 -36.48 -5.02 17.40
CA VAL A 381 -35.96 -3.91 16.62
C VAL A 381 -35.25 -2.95 17.56
N SER A 382 -34.03 -2.58 17.18
CA SER A 382 -33.27 -1.51 17.83
C SER A 382 -33.13 -0.34 16.86
N GLU A 383 -33.72 0.80 17.21
CA GLU A 383 -33.55 2.07 16.51
C GLU A 383 -32.53 2.91 17.26
N SER A 384 -31.41 3.23 16.61
CA SER A 384 -30.32 4.00 17.18
C SER A 384 -30.16 5.31 16.45
N ARG A 385 -29.99 6.42 17.18
CA ARG A 385 -29.76 7.76 16.63
C ARG A 385 -28.62 8.45 17.34
N ILE A 386 -27.81 9.19 16.59
CA ILE A 386 -26.83 10.12 17.12
C ILE A 386 -27.29 11.53 16.79
N VAL A 387 -27.40 12.37 17.81
CA VAL A 387 -27.95 13.71 17.74
C VAL A 387 -26.86 14.71 18.13
N ASP A 388 -26.74 15.78 17.36
CA ASP A 388 -25.88 16.93 17.67
C ASP A 388 -26.45 17.67 18.89
N SER A 389 -25.65 17.81 19.94
CA SER A 389 -26.10 18.47 21.18
C SER A 389 -26.28 19.99 21.04
N LEU A 390 -25.64 20.62 20.03
CA LEU A 390 -25.67 22.07 19.85
C LEU A 390 -26.96 22.55 19.18
N ASN A 391 -27.44 21.82 18.16
CA ASN A 391 -28.59 22.23 17.34
C ASN A 391 -29.73 21.20 17.31
N GLY A 392 -29.53 20.01 17.91
CA GLY A 392 -30.54 18.94 17.94
C GLY A 392 -30.71 18.17 16.63
N SER A 393 -29.85 18.37 15.62
CA SER A 393 -29.95 17.66 14.35
C SER A 393 -29.58 16.18 14.51
N ILE A 394 -30.24 15.31 13.72
CA ILE A 394 -29.88 13.90 13.66
C ILE A 394 -28.69 13.77 12.72
N LEU A 395 -27.53 13.39 13.25
CA LEU A 395 -26.30 13.17 12.49
C LEU A 395 -26.26 11.77 11.86
N TRP A 396 -26.89 10.80 12.52
CA TRP A 396 -27.01 9.44 12.05
C TRP A 396 -28.22 8.75 12.66
N SER A 397 -28.81 7.83 11.90
CA SER A 397 -29.83 6.91 12.39
C SER A 397 -29.71 5.56 11.71
N SER A 398 -29.88 4.49 12.47
CA SER A 398 -29.97 3.14 11.92
C SER A 398 -31.00 2.30 12.66
N ARG A 399 -31.55 1.33 11.94
CA ARG A 399 -32.53 0.37 12.44
C ARG A 399 -31.98 -1.04 12.24
N PHE A 400 -31.83 -1.77 13.33
CA PHE A 400 -31.41 -3.17 13.33
C PHE A 400 -32.59 -4.03 13.77
N ALA A 401 -32.76 -5.19 13.15
CA ALA A 401 -33.76 -6.18 13.53
C ALA A 401 -33.10 -7.55 13.70
N ALA A 402 -33.55 -8.31 14.69
CA ALA A 402 -33.16 -9.70 14.88
C ALA A 402 -34.32 -10.53 15.42
N PRO A 403 -34.36 -11.84 15.14
CA PRO A 403 -35.25 -12.78 15.81
C PRO A 403 -35.12 -12.74 17.35
N VAL A 404 -36.21 -13.04 18.07
CA VAL A 404 -36.24 -13.06 19.55
C VAL A 404 -35.24 -14.05 20.18
N ASP A 405 -34.80 -15.07 19.45
CA ASP A 405 -33.81 -16.05 19.89
C ASP A 405 -32.35 -15.62 19.64
N ASP A 406 -32.11 -14.51 18.92
CA ASP A 406 -30.77 -13.99 18.60
C ASP A 406 -30.55 -12.56 19.15
N LEU A 407 -31.04 -12.31 20.36
CA LEU A 407 -30.94 -11.00 21.03
C LEU A 407 -29.49 -10.57 21.27
N SER A 408 -28.59 -11.50 21.57
CA SER A 408 -27.18 -11.15 21.79
C SER A 408 -26.56 -10.50 20.55
N ARG A 409 -26.85 -11.02 19.35
CA ARG A 409 -26.36 -10.43 18.11
C ARG A 409 -26.97 -9.06 17.83
N LEU A 410 -28.25 -8.83 18.15
CA LEU A 410 -28.87 -7.51 18.03
C LEU A 410 -28.15 -6.50 18.93
N ARG A 411 -27.96 -6.86 20.20
CA ARG A 411 -27.25 -6.06 21.20
C ARG A 411 -25.84 -5.69 20.73
N GLU A 412 -25.06 -6.69 20.31
CA GLU A 412 -23.68 -6.52 19.87
C GLU A 412 -23.57 -5.65 18.61
N ARG A 413 -24.44 -5.87 17.61
CA ARG A 413 -24.47 -5.05 16.40
C ARG A 413 -24.81 -3.59 16.71
N THR A 414 -25.79 -3.34 17.57
CA THR A 414 -26.15 -1.99 17.99
C THR A 414 -24.97 -1.31 18.69
N ALA A 415 -24.36 -1.98 19.68
CA ALA A 415 -23.25 -1.41 20.43
C ALA A 415 -22.03 -1.12 19.54
N LEU A 416 -21.66 -2.05 18.66
CA LEU A 416 -20.52 -1.92 17.76
C LEU A 416 -20.76 -0.84 16.69
N ALA A 417 -21.96 -0.77 16.11
CA ALA A 417 -22.29 0.23 15.10
C ALA A 417 -22.17 1.65 15.67
N VAL A 418 -22.77 1.90 16.83
CA VAL A 418 -22.68 3.20 17.50
C VAL A 418 -21.24 3.50 17.93
N ALA A 419 -20.55 2.55 18.56
CA ALA A 419 -19.17 2.75 19.02
C ALA A 419 -18.19 3.02 17.87
N GLY A 420 -18.30 2.26 16.77
CA GLY A 420 -17.46 2.41 15.58
C GLY A 420 -17.69 3.75 14.89
N LEU A 421 -18.96 4.14 14.72
CA LEU A 421 -19.34 5.39 14.10
C LEU A 421 -18.84 6.60 14.91
N VAL A 422 -19.05 6.56 16.23
CA VAL A 422 -18.53 7.57 17.17
C VAL A 422 -17.01 7.63 17.07
N ASN A 423 -16.30 6.52 17.24
CA ASN A 423 -14.84 6.49 17.21
C ASN A 423 -14.26 7.05 15.90
N CYS A 424 -14.87 6.70 14.76
CA CYS A 424 -14.52 7.28 13.47
C CYS A 424 -14.73 8.79 13.44
N ALA A 425 -15.89 9.28 13.88
CA ALA A 425 -16.20 10.71 13.88
C ALA A 425 -15.25 11.51 14.79
N LEU A 426 -14.93 10.96 15.97
CA LEU A 426 -13.94 11.53 16.89
C LEU A 426 -12.55 11.64 16.23
N THR A 427 -12.18 10.65 15.42
CA THR A 427 -10.89 10.61 14.72
C THR A 427 -10.84 11.59 13.55
N LEU A 428 -11.90 11.65 12.73
CA LEU A 428 -11.98 12.57 11.58
C LEU A 428 -12.01 14.04 11.96
N ASN A 429 -12.39 14.34 13.20
CA ASN A 429 -12.47 15.71 13.69
C ASN A 429 -11.26 16.08 14.58
N GLY A 430 -10.11 15.43 14.37
CA GLY A 430 -8.82 15.82 14.92
C GLY A 430 -8.65 15.65 16.44
N ARG A 431 -9.58 14.99 17.14
CA ARG A 431 -9.65 14.79 18.61
C ARG A 431 -9.59 16.05 19.49
N LYS A 432 -9.27 17.22 18.94
CA LYS A 432 -8.95 18.45 19.68
C LYS A 432 -10.13 19.39 19.85
N ASP A 433 -11.11 19.39 18.94
CA ASP A 433 -12.25 20.31 19.04
C ASP A 433 -13.46 19.89 18.18
N LEU A 434 -14.25 18.90 18.64
CA LEU A 434 -15.34 18.34 17.83
C LEU A 434 -16.49 19.32 17.54
N LEU A 435 -16.63 20.36 18.36
CA LEU A 435 -17.65 21.38 18.23
C LEU A 435 -17.21 22.59 17.40
N ALA A 436 -15.92 22.74 17.07
CA ALA A 436 -15.41 23.87 16.29
C ALA A 436 -15.71 23.76 14.78
N ALA A 437 -16.13 22.59 14.31
CA ALA A 437 -16.57 22.37 12.93
C ALA A 437 -17.99 22.93 12.71
N ASP A 438 -18.28 23.51 11.55
CA ASP A 438 -19.64 23.89 11.15
C ASP A 438 -20.61 22.66 11.20
N ALA A 439 -21.91 22.89 11.40
CA ALA A 439 -22.92 21.83 11.49
C ALA A 439 -22.96 20.95 10.23
N ASP A 440 -22.74 21.56 9.07
CA ASP A 440 -22.61 20.87 7.78
C ASP A 440 -21.40 19.94 7.75
N ARG A 441 -20.27 20.39 8.30
CA ARG A 441 -19.04 19.61 8.39
C ARG A 441 -19.22 18.39 9.31
N ARG A 442 -19.86 18.58 10.47
CA ARG A 442 -20.17 17.46 11.38
C ARG A 442 -21.07 16.43 10.71
N SER A 443 -22.13 16.88 10.05
CA SER A 443 -23.07 15.99 9.33
C SER A 443 -22.34 15.17 8.24
N LEU A 444 -21.44 15.82 7.48
CA LEU A 444 -20.67 15.15 6.45
C LEU A 444 -19.66 14.14 7.04
N ILE A 445 -19.00 14.46 8.16
CA ILE A 445 -18.11 13.52 8.87
C ILE A 445 -18.87 12.26 9.29
N PHE A 446 -20.06 12.39 9.88
CA PHE A 446 -20.87 11.24 10.27
C PHE A 446 -21.32 10.43 9.05
N ALA A 447 -21.65 11.08 7.93
CA ALA A 447 -21.96 10.39 6.69
C ALA A 447 -20.77 9.61 6.12
N VAL A 448 -19.55 10.15 6.20
CA VAL A 448 -18.32 9.44 5.83
C VAL A 448 -18.12 8.21 6.73
N CYS A 449 -18.27 8.38 8.04
CA CYS A 449 -18.10 7.27 8.98
C CYS A 449 -19.16 6.18 8.83
N ASP A 450 -20.40 6.54 8.52
CA ASP A 450 -21.46 5.58 8.21
C ASP A 450 -21.07 4.74 6.98
N ALA A 451 -20.61 5.39 5.91
CA ALA A 451 -20.14 4.70 4.72
C ALA A 451 -18.91 3.82 5.00
N ASP A 452 -17.94 4.31 5.76
CA ASP A 452 -16.70 3.58 6.07
C ASP A 452 -16.93 2.35 6.97
N THR A 453 -17.82 2.47 7.97
CA THR A 453 -18.19 1.38 8.88
C THR A 453 -19.12 0.36 8.22
N ALA A 454 -19.92 0.79 7.24
CA ALA A 454 -20.68 -0.10 6.36
C ALA A 454 -19.85 -0.76 5.25
N PHE A 455 -18.54 -0.49 5.19
CA PHE A 455 -17.63 -0.93 4.12
C PHE A 455 -18.03 -0.46 2.71
N ASP A 456 -18.79 0.63 2.58
CA ASP A 456 -19.14 1.27 1.31
C ASP A 456 -18.03 2.26 0.89
N GLY A 457 -16.94 1.70 0.38
CA GLY A 457 -15.76 2.47 -0.05
C GLY A 457 -16.03 3.55 -1.09
N PRO A 458 -16.78 3.27 -2.17
CA PRO A 458 -17.12 4.29 -3.15
C PRO A 458 -17.87 5.48 -2.54
N ARG A 459 -18.82 5.25 -1.62
CA ARG A 459 -19.53 6.34 -0.93
C ARG A 459 -18.60 7.08 0.03
N ALA A 460 -17.80 6.37 0.84
CA ALA A 460 -16.87 6.97 1.78
C ALA A 460 -15.84 7.87 1.08
N ILE A 461 -15.26 7.43 -0.03
CA ILE A 461 -14.30 8.21 -0.83
C ILE A 461 -14.97 9.46 -1.41
N ARG A 462 -16.17 9.35 -1.99
CA ARG A 462 -16.88 10.52 -2.55
C ARG A 462 -17.20 11.57 -1.49
N LEU A 463 -17.71 11.15 -0.33
CA LEU A 463 -18.03 12.06 0.77
C LEU A 463 -16.77 12.73 1.34
N MET A 464 -15.65 12.02 1.37
CA MET A 464 -14.37 12.58 1.79
C MET A 464 -13.80 13.55 0.74
N GLU A 465 -13.96 13.28 -0.55
CA GLU A 465 -13.61 14.23 -1.62
C GLU A 465 -14.45 15.52 -1.50
N GLU A 466 -15.74 15.41 -1.18
CA GLU A 466 -16.60 16.55 -0.91
C GLU A 466 -16.13 17.34 0.33
N LEU A 467 -15.71 16.66 1.39
CA LEU A 467 -15.16 17.28 2.59
C LEU A 467 -13.89 18.09 2.26
N VAL A 468 -12.98 17.54 1.44
CA VAL A 468 -11.78 18.25 0.96
C VAL A 468 -12.12 19.44 0.06
N GLN A 469 -13.16 19.32 -0.78
CA GLN A 469 -13.58 20.41 -1.68
C GLN A 469 -14.20 21.59 -0.94
N ARG A 470 -15.05 21.33 0.07
CA ARG A 470 -15.72 22.38 0.85
C ARG A 470 -14.81 23.05 1.88
N TRP A 471 -13.85 22.31 2.43
CA TRP A 471 -12.84 22.84 3.37
C TRP A 471 -11.41 22.61 2.84
N PRO A 472 -11.02 23.32 1.77
CA PRO A 472 -9.68 23.18 1.20
C PRO A 472 -8.62 23.70 2.19
N GLY A 473 -7.46 23.03 2.24
CA GLY A 473 -6.33 23.42 3.11
C GLY A 473 -6.25 22.66 4.44
N ASP A 474 -7.19 21.75 4.70
CA ASP A 474 -7.14 20.86 5.85
C ASP A 474 -6.26 19.64 5.58
N ALA A 475 -5.04 19.64 6.12
CA ALA A 475 -4.07 18.56 5.96
C ALA A 475 -4.56 17.23 6.54
N ASP A 476 -5.27 17.26 7.68
CA ASP A 476 -5.77 16.05 8.34
C ASP A 476 -6.85 15.37 7.50
N THR A 477 -7.75 16.16 6.91
CA THR A 477 -8.79 15.64 6.01
C THR A 477 -8.18 15.01 4.76
N LEU A 478 -7.14 15.62 4.18
CA LEU A 478 -6.40 15.06 3.05
C LEU A 478 -5.65 13.76 3.42
N GLY A 479 -5.01 13.73 4.59
CA GLY A 479 -4.33 12.54 5.09
C GLY A 479 -5.30 11.40 5.37
N LEU A 480 -6.49 11.70 5.90
CA LEU A 480 -7.54 10.71 6.15
C LEU A 480 -8.21 10.24 4.86
N LEU A 481 -8.35 11.09 3.84
CA LEU A 481 -8.74 10.66 2.48
C LEU A 481 -7.75 9.63 1.93
N ALA A 482 -6.45 9.85 2.10
CA ALA A 482 -5.44 8.88 1.69
C ALA A 482 -5.61 7.53 2.42
N GLN A 483 -5.84 7.56 3.73
CA GLN A 483 -6.08 6.36 4.54
C GLN A 483 -7.34 5.58 4.10
N VAL A 484 -8.46 6.28 3.87
CA VAL A 484 -9.70 5.65 3.38
C VAL A 484 -9.49 5.01 2.01
N ARG A 485 -8.79 5.70 1.10
CA ARG A 485 -8.43 5.12 -0.21
C ARG A 485 -7.60 3.85 -0.06
N ILE A 486 -6.61 3.81 0.83
CA ILE A 486 -5.80 2.62 1.09
C ILE A 486 -6.62 1.47 1.69
N LYS A 487 -7.48 1.75 2.66
CA LYS A 487 -8.36 0.75 3.28
C LYS A 487 -9.24 0.05 2.24
N HIS A 488 -9.76 0.79 1.26
CA HIS A 488 -10.63 0.20 0.23
C HIS A 488 -9.87 -0.38 -0.97
N LEU A 489 -8.60 -0.02 -1.17
CA LEU A 489 -7.73 -0.62 -2.18
C LEU A 489 -7.42 -2.10 -1.92
N SER A 490 -7.41 -2.54 -0.67
CA SER A 490 -7.04 -3.94 -0.33
C SER A 490 -7.99 -5.00 -0.90
N HIS A 491 -9.18 -4.60 -1.35
CA HIS A 491 -10.19 -5.48 -1.96
C HIS A 491 -10.23 -5.39 -3.49
N GLU A 492 -9.46 -4.48 -4.09
CA GLU A 492 -9.42 -4.32 -5.54
C GLU A 492 -8.46 -5.34 -6.15
N MET A 493 -9.02 -6.28 -6.93
CA MET A 493 -8.27 -7.35 -7.58
C MET A 493 -7.84 -6.98 -9.00
N ASP A 494 -8.44 -5.94 -9.60
CA ASP A 494 -8.05 -5.43 -10.90
C ASP A 494 -6.76 -4.60 -10.78
N PRO A 495 -5.64 -5.03 -11.38
CA PRO A 495 -4.37 -4.31 -11.26
C PRO A 495 -4.41 -2.87 -11.78
N ALA A 496 -5.21 -2.58 -12.81
CA ALA A 496 -5.31 -1.24 -13.37
C ALA A 496 -6.06 -0.32 -12.40
N LYS A 497 -7.21 -0.76 -11.88
CA LYS A 497 -7.98 0.00 -10.88
C LYS A 497 -7.21 0.17 -9.58
N TRP A 498 -6.49 -0.87 -9.16
CA TRP A 498 -5.61 -0.81 -8.00
C TRP A 498 -4.53 0.27 -8.17
N ASN A 499 -3.87 0.32 -9.32
CA ASN A 499 -2.85 1.33 -9.61
C ASN A 499 -3.44 2.75 -9.63
N VAL A 500 -4.63 2.93 -10.22
CA VAL A 500 -5.31 4.23 -10.23
C VAL A 500 -5.70 4.67 -8.82
N GLY A 501 -6.31 3.78 -8.03
CA GLY A 501 -6.68 4.09 -6.65
C GLY A 501 -5.45 4.37 -5.78
N ARG A 502 -4.35 3.62 -5.99
CA ARG A 502 -3.07 3.87 -5.31
C ARG A 502 -2.51 5.24 -5.65
N ALA A 503 -2.46 5.63 -6.92
CA ALA A 503 -1.97 6.93 -7.34
C ALA A 503 -2.79 8.06 -6.70
N LYS A 504 -4.11 7.90 -6.63
CA LYS A 504 -5.01 8.80 -5.92
C LYS A 504 -4.70 8.87 -4.41
N ALA A 505 -4.41 7.75 -3.76
CA ALA A 505 -4.03 7.77 -2.34
C ALA A 505 -2.71 8.53 -2.11
N ILE A 506 -1.71 8.32 -2.98
CA ILE A 506 -0.42 9.01 -2.94
C ILE A 506 -0.59 10.52 -3.12
N ASP A 507 -1.39 10.94 -4.11
CA ASP A 507 -1.68 12.37 -4.35
C ASP A 507 -2.26 13.04 -3.10
N ALA A 508 -3.31 12.45 -2.50
CA ALA A 508 -3.95 12.98 -1.31
C ALA A 508 -2.95 13.09 -0.13
N ALA A 509 -2.13 12.06 0.09
CA ALA A 509 -1.13 12.07 1.15
C ALA A 509 -0.02 13.10 0.91
N ARG A 510 0.49 13.23 -0.32
CA ARG A 510 1.52 14.24 -0.65
C ARG A 510 0.98 15.66 -0.50
N ARG A 511 -0.28 15.91 -0.88
CA ARG A 511 -0.94 17.20 -0.67
C ARG A 511 -1.12 17.52 0.81
N ALA A 512 -1.46 16.53 1.64
CA ALA A 512 -1.47 16.70 3.09
C ALA A 512 -0.08 17.07 3.63
N LEU A 513 0.97 16.35 3.22
CA LEU A 513 2.35 16.58 3.68
C LEU A 513 2.95 17.90 3.18
N ALA A 514 2.47 18.44 2.06
CA ALA A 514 2.85 19.76 1.59
C ALA A 514 2.29 20.89 2.49
N ILE A 515 1.17 20.63 3.18
CA ILE A 515 0.56 21.58 4.12
C ILE A 515 1.12 21.36 5.53
N ASP A 516 1.16 20.10 5.97
CA ASP A 516 1.69 19.68 7.26
C ASP A 516 2.67 18.49 7.07
N PRO A 517 3.98 18.74 7.08
CA PRO A 517 4.98 17.68 6.93
C PRO A 517 4.88 16.57 7.98
N ASP A 518 4.30 16.83 9.14
CA ASP A 518 4.15 15.90 10.26
C ASP A 518 2.76 15.25 10.31
N ASN A 519 2.00 15.32 9.21
CA ASN A 519 0.68 14.72 9.11
C ASN A 519 0.73 13.18 9.23
N VAL A 520 0.37 12.68 10.42
CA VAL A 520 0.44 11.25 10.77
C VAL A 520 -0.41 10.36 9.85
N PRO A 521 -1.69 10.68 9.55
CA PRO A 521 -2.49 9.91 8.59
C PRO A 521 -1.83 9.81 7.21
N ALA A 522 -1.26 10.90 6.69
CA ALA A 522 -0.61 10.91 5.38
C ALA A 522 0.70 10.10 5.35
N LEU A 523 1.57 10.23 6.36
CA LEU A 523 2.78 9.41 6.50
C LEU A 523 2.43 7.92 6.55
N THR A 524 1.39 7.58 7.31
CA THR A 524 0.88 6.21 7.41
C THR A 524 0.36 5.71 6.07
N ALA A 525 -0.45 6.50 5.37
CA ALA A 525 -1.00 6.12 4.07
C ALA A 525 0.12 5.88 3.04
N LEU A 526 1.11 6.78 2.97
CA LEU A 526 2.26 6.60 2.07
C LEU A 526 3.03 5.31 2.36
N SER A 527 3.25 4.98 3.63
CA SER A 527 3.90 3.73 4.00
C SER A 527 3.17 2.49 3.47
N GLN A 528 1.84 2.56 3.36
CA GLN A 528 1.00 1.48 2.87
C GLN A 528 0.83 1.49 1.34
N THR A 529 1.30 2.53 0.66
CA THR A 529 1.27 2.61 -0.81
C THR A 529 2.46 1.90 -1.45
N GLY A 530 3.54 1.58 -0.74
CA GLY A 530 4.74 0.95 -1.32
C GLY A 530 4.50 -0.47 -1.89
N GLY A 531 5.39 -0.93 -2.77
CA GLY A 531 5.43 -2.35 -3.14
C GLY A 531 5.86 -3.19 -1.94
N SER A 532 5.16 -4.29 -1.67
CA SER A 532 5.34 -5.09 -0.43
C SER A 532 6.79 -5.51 -0.15
N GLU A 533 7.63 -5.66 -1.17
CA GLU A 533 9.03 -6.06 -1.07
C GLU A 533 9.97 -4.97 -0.55
N LEU A 534 9.65 -3.70 -0.83
CA LEU A 534 10.41 -2.55 -0.34
C LEU A 534 9.81 -1.97 0.93
N PHE A 535 8.72 -2.55 1.43
CA PHE A 535 8.04 -2.12 2.65
C PHE A 535 9.02 -1.92 3.81
N MET A 536 10.00 -2.81 3.97
CA MET A 536 10.98 -2.71 5.06
C MET A 536 11.92 -1.51 4.94
N VAL A 537 12.20 -1.06 3.72
CA VAL A 537 13.18 0.00 3.44
C VAL A 537 12.51 1.35 3.27
N GLU A 538 11.34 1.38 2.63
CA GLU A 538 10.62 2.62 2.28
C GLU A 538 9.48 2.92 3.25
N ALA A 539 8.73 1.89 3.68
CA ALA A 539 7.53 2.09 4.49
C ALA A 539 7.86 2.21 5.98
N LEU A 540 8.71 1.35 6.54
CA LEU A 540 9.02 1.38 7.96
C LEU A 540 9.55 2.75 8.45
N PRO A 541 10.47 3.44 7.76
CA PRO A 541 10.91 4.77 8.20
C PRO A 541 9.76 5.80 8.26
N LEU A 542 8.81 5.73 7.33
CA LEU A 542 7.62 6.59 7.35
C LEU A 542 6.72 6.27 8.55
N VAL A 543 6.56 4.98 8.86
CA VAL A 543 5.81 4.52 10.03
C VAL A 543 6.50 4.95 11.33
N ASP A 544 7.81 4.81 11.42
CA ASP A 544 8.59 5.22 12.60
C ASP A 544 8.49 6.73 12.81
N ARG A 545 8.52 7.52 11.73
CA ARG A 545 8.28 8.96 11.79
C ARG A 545 6.85 9.28 12.25
N ALA A 546 5.85 8.61 11.70
CA ALA A 546 4.45 8.77 12.13
C ALA A 546 4.26 8.47 13.63
N LEU A 547 4.87 7.39 14.12
CA LEU A 547 4.82 6.99 15.54
C LEU A 547 5.68 7.85 16.46
N ALA A 548 6.68 8.57 15.94
CA ALA A 548 7.39 9.57 16.71
C ALA A 548 6.51 10.81 17.00
N ILE A 549 5.55 11.10 16.12
CA ILE A 549 4.62 12.24 16.23
C ILE A 549 3.39 11.84 17.05
N ASP A 550 2.70 10.75 16.68
CA ASP A 550 1.60 10.16 17.46
C ASP A 550 1.92 8.69 17.78
N PRO A 551 2.47 8.42 18.97
CA PRO A 551 2.83 7.07 19.39
C PRO A 551 1.66 6.09 19.46
N GLU A 552 0.42 6.57 19.60
CA GLU A 552 -0.77 5.73 19.76
C GLU A 552 -1.66 5.74 18.51
N TYR A 553 -1.15 6.18 17.35
CA TYR A 553 -1.91 6.16 16.11
C TYR A 553 -2.18 4.71 15.65
N PRO A 554 -3.45 4.24 15.66
CA PRO A 554 -3.74 2.80 15.53
C PRO A 554 -3.29 2.18 14.21
N ALA A 555 -3.44 2.91 13.10
CA ALA A 555 -3.07 2.41 11.78
C ALA A 555 -1.56 2.32 11.61
N ALA A 556 -0.78 3.30 12.09
CA ALA A 556 0.68 3.23 12.07
C ALA A 556 1.20 2.10 12.96
N LEU A 557 0.63 1.91 14.15
CA LEU A 557 1.01 0.82 15.06
C LEU A 557 0.79 -0.56 14.45
N MET A 558 -0.36 -0.79 13.79
CA MET A 558 -0.62 -2.05 13.11
C MET A 558 0.29 -2.24 11.90
N THR A 559 0.56 -1.17 11.15
CA THR A 559 1.47 -1.18 9.99
C THR A 559 2.90 -1.50 10.42
N ASN A 560 3.36 -0.94 11.54
CA ASN A 560 4.64 -1.26 12.18
C ASN A 560 4.70 -2.74 12.58
N ALA A 561 3.64 -3.26 13.23
CA ALA A 561 3.56 -4.67 13.61
C ALA A 561 3.66 -5.62 12.40
N VAL A 562 2.99 -5.27 11.30
CA VAL A 562 3.05 -6.03 10.04
C VAL A 562 4.45 -5.98 9.44
N GLY A 563 5.07 -4.80 9.38
CA GLY A 563 6.43 -4.63 8.87
C GLY A 563 7.47 -5.40 9.66
N LEU A 564 7.50 -5.21 10.98
CA LEU A 564 8.40 -5.96 11.86
C LEU A 564 8.26 -7.47 11.66
N PHE A 565 7.02 -7.96 11.54
CA PHE A 565 6.76 -9.36 11.26
C PHE A 565 7.28 -9.81 9.88
N GLN A 566 7.07 -9.02 8.82
CA GLN A 566 7.58 -9.31 7.48
C GLN A 566 9.12 -9.28 7.41
N ALA A 567 9.77 -8.48 8.24
CA ALA A 567 11.22 -8.49 8.43
C ALA A 567 11.75 -9.66 9.26
N GLY A 568 10.89 -10.52 9.81
CA GLY A 568 11.31 -11.59 10.70
C GLY A 568 11.62 -11.16 12.14
N TYR A 569 11.27 -9.93 12.54
CA TYR A 569 11.26 -9.48 13.94
C TYR A 569 9.92 -9.82 14.60
N VAL A 570 9.60 -11.12 14.63
CA VAL A 570 8.30 -11.67 15.02
C VAL A 570 7.89 -11.24 16.43
N GLN A 571 8.79 -11.31 17.41
CA GLN A 571 8.51 -10.92 18.80
C GLN A 571 8.27 -9.41 18.92
N ALA A 572 9.07 -8.60 18.22
CA ALA A 572 8.96 -7.14 18.26
C ALA A 572 7.61 -6.65 17.71
N GLY A 573 7.00 -7.38 16.77
CA GLY A 573 5.69 -7.05 16.21
C GLY A 573 4.51 -7.20 17.18
N VAL A 574 4.66 -7.92 18.30
CA VAL A 574 3.55 -8.18 19.24
C VAL A 574 3.10 -6.91 19.97
N GLY A 575 4.05 -6.12 20.48
CA GLY A 575 3.75 -4.91 21.28
C GLY A 575 2.95 -3.86 20.50
N PRO A 576 3.41 -3.44 19.30
CA PRO A 576 2.67 -2.50 18.45
C PRO A 576 1.28 -3.03 18.06
N ALA A 577 1.12 -4.33 17.77
CA ALA A 577 -0.19 -4.91 17.46
C ALA A 577 -1.17 -4.78 18.64
N GLN A 578 -0.72 -5.09 19.87
CA GLN A 578 -1.54 -4.96 21.06
C GLN A 578 -1.95 -3.50 21.32
N ARG A 579 -1.02 -2.55 21.14
CA ARG A 579 -1.31 -1.12 21.28
C ARG A 579 -2.32 -0.66 20.23
N ALA A 580 -2.15 -1.09 18.97
CA ALA A 580 -3.09 -0.78 17.90
C ALA A 580 -4.52 -1.25 18.21
N ALA A 581 -4.67 -2.48 18.71
CA ALA A 581 -5.98 -3.03 19.07
C ALA A 581 -6.59 -2.35 20.29
N ARG A 582 -5.79 -1.88 21.25
CA ARG A 582 -6.28 -1.06 22.38
C ARG A 582 -6.69 0.34 21.94
N ALA A 583 -5.95 0.94 21.02
CA ALA A 583 -6.20 2.28 20.52
C ALA A 583 -7.39 2.34 19.54
N ASP A 584 -7.79 1.20 18.96
CA ASP A 584 -9.02 1.05 18.19
C ASP A 584 -9.67 -0.32 18.45
N PRO A 585 -10.44 -0.44 19.56
CA PRO A 585 -11.05 -1.70 19.98
C PRO A 585 -12.23 -2.14 19.08
N THR A 586 -12.67 -1.28 18.17
CA THR A 586 -13.79 -1.56 17.25
C THR A 586 -13.35 -2.29 15.97
N SER A 587 -12.04 -2.43 15.75
CA SER A 587 -11.48 -3.04 14.55
C SER A 587 -11.16 -4.52 14.74
N ILE A 588 -12.01 -5.39 14.18
CA ILE A 588 -11.75 -6.84 14.14
C ILE A 588 -10.40 -7.16 13.48
N TYR A 589 -10.02 -6.42 12.42
CA TYR A 589 -8.74 -6.58 11.74
C TYR A 589 -7.55 -6.39 12.69
N LYS A 590 -7.59 -5.36 13.55
CA LYS A 590 -6.51 -5.11 14.51
C LYS A 590 -6.49 -6.17 15.61
N ALA A 591 -7.66 -6.60 16.07
CA ALA A 591 -7.77 -7.66 17.08
C ALA A 591 -7.26 -9.02 16.56
N LEU A 592 -7.63 -9.40 15.34
CA LEU A 592 -7.09 -10.59 14.65
C LEU A 592 -5.59 -10.43 14.31
N GLY A 593 -5.14 -9.21 14.05
CA GLY A 593 -3.72 -8.88 13.94
C GLY A 593 -2.93 -9.29 15.18
N VAL A 594 -3.47 -9.06 16.39
CA VAL A 594 -2.87 -9.51 17.65
C VAL A 594 -2.82 -11.04 17.73
N VAL A 595 -3.92 -11.73 17.41
CA VAL A 595 -4.00 -13.20 17.38
C VAL A 595 -2.88 -13.76 16.49
N ARG A 596 -2.74 -13.20 15.28
CA ARG A 596 -1.72 -13.62 14.31
C ARG A 596 -0.30 -13.41 14.85
N ARG A 597 -0.04 -12.33 15.58
CA ARG A 597 1.30 -12.03 16.13
C ARG A 597 1.63 -12.93 17.32
N TYR A 598 0.67 -13.21 18.19
CA TYR A 598 0.86 -14.20 19.24
C TYR A 598 1.15 -15.59 18.69
N GLY A 599 0.36 -16.05 17.70
CA GLY A 599 0.56 -17.35 17.06
C GLY A 599 1.94 -17.48 16.44
N ALA A 600 2.35 -16.50 15.63
CA ALA A 600 3.67 -16.50 15.01
C ALA A 600 4.82 -16.39 16.05
N ALA A 601 4.62 -15.64 17.14
CA ALA A 601 5.58 -15.51 18.23
C ALA A 601 5.67 -16.76 19.14
N GLY A 602 4.93 -17.84 18.83
CA GLY A 602 4.88 -19.06 19.64
C GLY A 602 4.07 -18.92 20.94
N LYS A 603 3.36 -17.80 21.14
CA LYS A 603 2.53 -17.52 22.32
C LYS A 603 1.13 -18.09 22.12
N MET A 604 1.04 -19.40 21.95
CA MET A 604 -0.21 -20.07 21.53
C MET A 604 -1.36 -19.89 22.53
N GLN A 605 -1.08 -19.91 23.84
CA GLN A 605 -2.10 -19.69 24.87
C GLN A 605 -2.70 -18.27 24.79
N ASP A 606 -1.85 -17.26 24.62
CA ASP A 606 -2.29 -15.87 24.45
C ASP A 606 -3.06 -15.70 23.13
N ALA A 607 -2.64 -16.37 22.05
CA ALA A 607 -3.33 -16.35 20.77
C ALA A 607 -4.75 -16.92 20.87
N MET A 608 -4.91 -18.07 21.54
CA MET A 608 -6.21 -18.72 21.72
C MET A 608 -7.13 -17.89 22.63
N LYS A 609 -6.59 -17.32 23.72
CA LYS A 609 -7.35 -16.42 24.58
C LYS A 609 -7.86 -15.20 23.81
N GLN A 610 -6.98 -14.51 23.09
CA GLN A 610 -7.35 -13.36 22.28
C GLN A 610 -8.36 -13.74 21.19
N PHE A 611 -8.20 -14.90 20.54
CA PHE A 611 -9.11 -15.36 19.50
C PHE A 611 -10.51 -15.63 20.07
N ALA A 612 -10.63 -16.24 21.24
CA ALA A 612 -11.91 -16.45 21.91
C ALA A 612 -12.59 -15.13 22.29
N GLU A 613 -11.81 -14.12 22.75
CA GLU A 613 -12.33 -12.76 23.00
C GLU A 613 -12.86 -12.11 21.72
N VAL A 614 -12.15 -12.26 20.60
CA VAL A 614 -12.59 -11.73 19.28
C VAL A 614 -13.84 -12.47 18.79
N GLU A 615 -13.87 -13.79 18.87
CA GLU A 615 -15.02 -14.60 18.45
C GLU A 615 -16.27 -14.28 19.28
N ALA A 616 -16.11 -13.98 20.57
CA ALA A 616 -17.21 -13.54 21.43
C ALA A 616 -17.77 -12.16 21.05
N ILE A 617 -16.95 -11.26 20.48
CA ILE A 617 -17.39 -9.92 20.03
C ILE A 617 -17.96 -9.96 18.61
N TRP A 618 -17.42 -10.82 17.74
CA TRP A 618 -17.80 -10.91 16.31
C TRP A 618 -18.20 -12.35 15.90
N PRO A 619 -19.23 -12.94 16.52
CA PRO A 619 -19.58 -14.34 16.26
C PRO A 619 -20.00 -14.55 14.79
N GLY A 620 -19.31 -15.48 14.12
CA GLY A 620 -19.58 -15.85 12.72
C GLY A 620 -19.02 -14.88 11.69
N HIS A 621 -18.16 -13.93 12.06
CA HIS A 621 -17.48 -13.08 11.08
C HIS A 621 -16.59 -13.93 10.14
N PRO A 622 -16.63 -13.70 8.80
CA PRO A 622 -15.89 -14.52 7.82
C PRO A 622 -14.39 -14.69 8.13
N ASP A 623 -13.72 -13.60 8.54
CA ASP A 623 -12.28 -13.61 8.85
C ASP A 623 -11.87 -14.53 10.02
N LEU A 624 -12.83 -14.97 10.85
CA LEU A 624 -12.55 -15.94 11.92
C LEU A 624 -12.16 -17.31 11.37
N ALA A 625 -12.70 -17.70 10.21
CA ALA A 625 -12.48 -19.03 9.64
C ALA A 625 -10.99 -19.25 9.32
N GLU A 626 -10.36 -18.29 8.63
CA GLU A 626 -8.94 -18.36 8.28
C GLU A 626 -8.05 -18.48 9.53
N HIS A 627 -8.30 -17.66 10.54
CA HIS A 627 -7.53 -17.65 11.78
C HIS A 627 -7.72 -18.95 12.58
N ARG A 628 -8.94 -19.49 12.63
CA ARG A 628 -9.23 -20.79 13.26
C ARG A 628 -8.44 -21.92 12.61
N ARG A 629 -8.44 -21.99 11.27
CA ARG A 629 -7.65 -22.98 10.50
C ARG A 629 -6.16 -22.86 10.82
N ARG A 630 -5.63 -21.64 10.77
CA ARG A 630 -4.20 -21.37 10.99
C ARG A 630 -3.75 -21.73 12.40
N LEU A 631 -4.52 -21.36 13.42
CA LEU A 631 -4.23 -21.74 14.81
C LEU A 631 -4.36 -23.25 15.04
N ALA A 632 -5.31 -23.93 14.38
CA ALA A 632 -5.44 -25.38 14.45
C ALA A 632 -4.19 -26.10 13.91
N VAL A 633 -3.64 -25.65 12.77
CA VAL A 633 -2.40 -26.19 12.21
C VAL A 633 -1.24 -26.09 13.20
N GLU A 634 -1.08 -24.96 13.89
CA GLU A 634 -0.01 -24.78 14.88
C GLU A 634 -0.22 -25.59 16.17
N ARG A 635 -1.47 -25.89 16.53
CA ARG A 635 -1.81 -26.75 17.68
C ARG A 635 -1.62 -28.24 17.37
N GLY A 636 -1.57 -28.61 16.10
CA GLY A 636 -1.27 -29.97 15.64
C GLY A 636 -2.42 -30.64 14.89
N ARG A 637 -2.21 -31.90 14.52
CA ARG A 637 -3.09 -32.64 13.59
C ARG A 637 -4.49 -32.88 14.14
N ASP A 638 -4.62 -33.15 15.44
CA ASP A 638 -5.93 -33.40 16.06
C ASP A 638 -6.83 -32.17 16.01
N ALA A 639 -6.25 -30.99 16.29
CA ALA A 639 -6.97 -29.72 16.20
C ALA A 639 -7.34 -29.40 14.74
N ALA A 640 -6.46 -29.68 13.78
CA ALA A 640 -6.75 -29.54 12.36
C ALA A 640 -7.88 -30.49 11.90
N ALA A 641 -7.89 -31.73 12.38
CA ALA A 641 -8.93 -32.72 12.10
C ALA A 641 -10.30 -32.31 12.68
N GLU A 642 -10.31 -31.70 13.87
CA GLU A 642 -11.52 -31.14 14.47
C GLU A 642 -12.12 -30.03 13.60
N VAL A 643 -11.31 -29.06 13.19
CA VAL A 643 -11.75 -27.96 12.31
C VAL A 643 -12.25 -28.49 10.96
N TYR A 644 -11.56 -29.47 10.38
CA TYR A 644 -11.98 -30.08 9.12
C TYR A 644 -13.34 -30.81 9.24
N ARG A 645 -13.55 -31.58 10.31
CA ARG A 645 -14.82 -32.29 10.56
C ARG A 645 -15.98 -31.35 10.87
N GLY A 646 -15.70 -30.20 11.47
CA GLY A 646 -16.72 -29.19 11.78
C GLY A 646 -17.13 -28.32 10.58
N ALA A 647 -16.39 -28.38 9.46
CA ALA A 647 -16.69 -27.60 8.27
C ALA A 647 -17.83 -28.22 7.45
N THR A 648 -18.59 -27.36 6.78
CA THR A 648 -19.63 -27.76 5.83
C THR A 648 -19.02 -28.44 4.60
N ALA A 649 -19.83 -29.23 3.88
CA ALA A 649 -19.39 -29.85 2.62
C ALA A 649 -18.96 -28.81 1.56
N GLY A 650 -19.48 -27.58 1.65
CA GLY A 650 -19.06 -26.45 0.80
C GLY A 650 -17.64 -25.98 1.11
N GLU A 651 -17.39 -25.68 2.39
CA GLU A 651 -16.08 -25.23 2.87
C GLU A 651 -15.00 -26.30 2.65
N GLN A 652 -15.32 -27.59 2.82
CA GLN A 652 -14.38 -28.69 2.60
C GLN A 652 -13.83 -28.77 1.17
N ARG A 653 -14.49 -28.13 0.18
CA ARG A 653 -14.01 -28.05 -1.21
C ARG A 653 -13.05 -26.89 -1.45
N GLU A 654 -12.86 -25.99 -0.48
CA GLU A 654 -11.89 -24.90 -0.58
C GLU A 654 -10.46 -25.43 -0.57
N PHE A 655 -9.57 -24.79 -1.32
CA PHE A 655 -8.16 -25.18 -1.40
C PHE A 655 -7.46 -25.23 -0.03
N ASP A 656 -7.67 -24.23 0.82
CA ASP A 656 -7.14 -24.21 2.19
C ASP A 656 -7.61 -25.40 3.04
N MET A 657 -8.84 -25.87 2.81
CA MET A 657 -9.40 -27.00 3.54
C MET A 657 -8.84 -28.33 3.03
N LEU A 658 -8.48 -28.44 1.75
CA LEU A 658 -7.72 -29.58 1.23
C LEU A 658 -6.34 -29.67 1.88
N LEU A 659 -5.65 -28.54 2.04
CA LEU A 659 -4.36 -28.50 2.76
C LEU A 659 -4.53 -28.87 4.24
N LEU A 660 -5.56 -28.32 4.91
CA LEU A 660 -5.85 -28.65 6.30
C LEU A 660 -6.15 -30.14 6.49
N HIS A 661 -6.93 -30.73 5.58
CA HIS A 661 -7.27 -32.15 5.59
C HIS A 661 -6.02 -33.03 5.46
N GLN A 662 -5.15 -32.75 4.48
CA GLN A 662 -3.90 -33.49 4.31
C GLN A 662 -2.95 -33.32 5.51
N PHE A 663 -2.92 -32.14 6.13
CA PHE A 663 -2.14 -31.94 7.35
C PHE A 663 -2.68 -32.78 8.51
N ALA A 664 -4.00 -32.82 8.67
CA ALA A 664 -4.68 -33.62 9.69
C ALA A 664 -4.46 -35.14 9.49
N ASP A 665 -4.54 -35.61 8.25
CA ASP A 665 -4.31 -36.99 7.87
C ASP A 665 -3.31 -37.09 6.69
N PRO A 666 -2.01 -37.28 6.98
CA PRO A 666 -0.99 -37.41 5.94
C PRO A 666 -1.11 -38.66 5.06
N SER A 667 -2.01 -39.60 5.39
CA SER A 667 -2.26 -40.77 4.54
C SER A 667 -3.06 -40.43 3.29
N ILE A 668 -3.71 -39.25 3.26
CA ILE A 668 -4.43 -38.74 2.10
C ILE A 668 -3.46 -38.57 0.94
N GLY A 669 -3.75 -39.27 -0.16
CA GLY A 669 -2.91 -39.31 -1.35
C GLY A 669 -2.62 -37.91 -1.89
N SER A 670 -1.35 -37.61 -2.15
CA SER A 670 -0.92 -36.26 -2.54
C SER A 670 -1.41 -35.83 -3.92
N ARG A 671 -1.92 -36.73 -4.76
CA ARG A 671 -2.23 -36.44 -6.17
C ARG A 671 -3.27 -35.34 -6.36
N GLU A 672 -4.34 -35.38 -5.57
CA GLU A 672 -5.41 -34.36 -5.63
C GLU A 672 -4.91 -33.01 -5.10
N VAL A 673 -4.19 -33.02 -3.97
CA VAL A 673 -3.58 -31.82 -3.40
C VAL A 673 -2.54 -31.21 -4.34
N ASP A 674 -1.75 -32.04 -5.03
CA ASP A 674 -0.72 -31.60 -5.97
C ASP A 674 -1.36 -30.94 -7.20
N ALA A 675 -2.43 -31.52 -7.74
CA ALA A 675 -3.16 -30.91 -8.84
C ALA A 675 -3.81 -29.59 -8.43
N ALA A 676 -4.42 -29.53 -7.24
CA ALA A 676 -5.00 -28.31 -6.70
C ALA A 676 -3.93 -27.23 -6.43
N ALA A 677 -2.76 -27.62 -5.92
CA ALA A 677 -1.63 -26.74 -5.67
C ALA A 677 -1.09 -26.11 -6.96
N GLU A 678 -0.98 -26.88 -8.05
CA GLU A 678 -0.57 -26.35 -9.35
C GLU A 678 -1.61 -25.38 -9.92
N ALA A 679 -2.89 -25.69 -9.79
CA ALA A 679 -3.97 -24.80 -10.23
C ALA A 679 -3.98 -23.48 -9.42
N GLU A 680 -3.82 -23.57 -8.11
CA GLU A 680 -3.75 -22.40 -7.22
C GLU A 680 -2.52 -21.56 -7.54
N PHE A 681 -1.35 -22.17 -7.72
CA PHE A 681 -0.12 -21.48 -8.10
C PHE A 681 -0.23 -20.76 -9.45
N ALA A 682 -0.89 -21.37 -10.44
CA ALA A 682 -1.11 -20.75 -11.73
C ALA A 682 -1.98 -19.48 -11.65
N ARG A 683 -2.93 -19.46 -10.71
CA ARG A 683 -3.81 -18.30 -10.46
C ARG A 683 -3.14 -17.26 -9.56
N TYR A 684 -2.43 -17.71 -8.53
CA TYR A 684 -1.81 -16.90 -7.49
C TYR A 684 -0.39 -17.39 -7.18
N PRO A 685 0.64 -16.94 -7.91
CA PRO A 685 2.01 -17.45 -7.74
C PRO A 685 2.59 -17.31 -6.32
N SER A 686 2.11 -16.33 -5.54
CA SER A 686 2.53 -16.13 -4.15
C SER A 686 2.07 -17.25 -3.20
N SER A 687 1.06 -18.04 -3.58
CA SER A 687 0.60 -19.25 -2.86
C SER A 687 1.72 -20.29 -2.69
N ALA A 688 2.77 -20.25 -3.51
CA ALA A 688 3.96 -21.08 -3.37
C ALA A 688 4.62 -20.97 -1.98
N TYR A 689 4.51 -19.82 -1.30
CA TYR A 689 4.98 -19.70 0.09
C TYR A 689 4.13 -20.54 1.05
N ALA A 690 2.80 -20.49 0.91
CA ALA A 690 1.89 -21.29 1.74
C ALA A 690 2.09 -22.79 1.49
N LEU A 691 2.29 -23.19 0.24
CA LEU A 691 2.63 -24.56 -0.16
C LEU A 691 3.97 -25.02 0.40
N ALA A 692 5.01 -24.17 0.35
CA ALA A 692 6.29 -24.48 0.96
C ALA A 692 6.15 -24.73 2.47
N ALA A 693 5.37 -23.91 3.17
CA ALA A 693 5.09 -24.13 4.58
C ALA A 693 4.27 -25.40 4.85
N HIS A 694 3.28 -25.70 4.01
CA HIS A 694 2.47 -26.91 4.11
C HIS A 694 3.32 -28.18 4.03
N PHE A 695 4.14 -28.32 2.98
CA PHE A 695 5.00 -29.50 2.83
C PHE A 695 6.10 -29.58 3.90
N ALA A 696 6.59 -28.44 4.39
CA ALA A 696 7.50 -28.42 5.54
C ALA A 696 6.85 -29.01 6.80
N ARG A 697 5.57 -28.71 7.05
CA ARG A 697 4.80 -29.26 8.18
C ARG A 697 4.52 -30.76 8.07
N LEU A 698 4.40 -31.26 6.84
CA LEU A 698 4.28 -32.70 6.57
C LEU A 698 5.61 -33.45 6.73
N GLY A 699 6.73 -32.74 6.82
CA GLY A 699 8.08 -33.32 6.85
C GLY A 699 8.65 -33.62 5.46
N ASP A 700 7.97 -33.24 4.38
CA ASP A 700 8.45 -33.37 3.00
C ASP A 700 9.32 -32.16 2.62
N GLN A 701 10.54 -32.15 3.15
CA GLN A 701 11.51 -31.07 2.96
C GLN A 701 11.86 -30.84 1.47
N PRO A 702 12.12 -31.87 0.64
CA PRO A 702 12.41 -31.67 -0.78
C PRO A 702 11.29 -30.93 -1.53
N LYS A 703 10.04 -31.29 -1.24
CA LYS A 703 8.87 -30.64 -1.88
C LYS A 703 8.66 -29.23 -1.36
N ALA A 704 8.85 -29.00 -0.06
CA ALA A 704 8.82 -27.66 0.53
C ALA A 704 9.83 -26.71 -0.14
N LEU A 705 11.06 -27.19 -0.35
CA LEU A 705 12.13 -26.43 -1.01
C LEU A 705 11.84 -26.19 -2.50
N SER A 706 11.23 -27.16 -3.19
CA SER A 706 10.79 -26.98 -4.58
C SER A 706 9.78 -25.85 -4.73
N TRP A 707 8.76 -25.80 -3.86
CA TRP A 707 7.79 -24.70 -3.85
C TRP A 707 8.43 -23.37 -3.47
N LEU A 708 9.34 -23.36 -2.50
CA LEU A 708 10.07 -22.14 -2.11
C LEU A 708 10.92 -21.58 -3.27
N ALA A 709 11.54 -22.45 -4.06
CA ALA A 709 12.32 -22.07 -5.24
C ALA A 709 11.43 -21.43 -6.32
N ARG A 710 10.23 -21.96 -6.52
CA ARG A 710 9.22 -21.45 -7.48
C ARG A 710 8.52 -20.17 -7.04
N ALA A 711 8.50 -19.88 -5.73
CA ALA A 711 7.81 -18.70 -5.22
C ALA A 711 8.35 -17.40 -5.87
N PRO A 712 7.52 -16.38 -6.12
CA PRO A 712 8.00 -15.12 -6.66
C PRO A 712 8.85 -14.35 -5.64
N ILE A 713 9.73 -13.47 -6.13
CA ILE A 713 10.52 -12.54 -5.28
C ILE A 713 10.03 -11.09 -5.36
N ARG A 714 8.99 -10.83 -6.16
CA ARG A 714 8.30 -9.55 -6.32
C ARG A 714 6.79 -9.80 -6.41
N LYS A 715 5.97 -8.81 -6.03
CA LYS A 715 4.49 -8.95 -5.95
C LYS A 715 4.07 -10.16 -5.11
N THR A 716 4.64 -10.25 -3.92
CA THR A 716 4.50 -11.37 -3.00
C THR A 716 3.55 -11.06 -1.85
N ASP A 717 3.16 -9.79 -1.68
CA ASP A 717 2.22 -9.29 -0.67
C ASP A 717 2.60 -9.70 0.77
N GLY A 718 3.90 -9.80 1.04
CA GLY A 718 4.39 -10.22 2.35
C GLY A 718 4.15 -11.69 2.68
N GLN A 719 3.71 -12.53 1.73
CA GLN A 719 3.35 -13.94 1.97
C GLN A 719 4.53 -14.75 2.53
N TRP A 720 5.77 -14.41 2.19
CA TRP A 720 6.96 -15.08 2.76
C TRP A 720 7.00 -15.05 4.30
N SER A 721 6.36 -14.06 4.93
CA SER A 721 6.32 -13.93 6.39
C SER A 721 5.61 -15.09 7.09
N LEU A 722 4.75 -15.83 6.38
CA LEU A 722 4.14 -17.06 6.90
C LEU A 722 5.19 -18.14 7.21
N LEU A 723 6.38 -18.07 6.59
CA LEU A 723 7.47 -18.99 6.83
C LEU A 723 8.18 -18.75 8.17
N TYR A 724 7.83 -17.70 8.93
CA TYR A 724 8.35 -17.46 10.27
C TYR A 724 7.55 -18.14 11.38
N TRP A 725 6.45 -18.81 11.05
CA TRP A 725 5.63 -19.49 12.06
C TRP A 725 6.38 -20.68 12.69
N PRO A 726 6.13 -21.02 13.97
CA PRO A 726 6.88 -22.06 14.67
C PRO A 726 6.86 -23.42 13.97
N SER A 727 5.70 -23.86 13.46
CA SER A 727 5.57 -25.13 12.73
C SER A 727 6.39 -25.24 11.44
N VAL A 728 6.89 -24.12 10.92
CA VAL A 728 7.66 -24.03 9.66
C VAL A 728 9.18 -23.97 9.92
N ALA A 729 9.61 -24.05 11.18
CA ALA A 729 11.03 -24.04 11.56
C ALA A 729 11.93 -25.02 10.77
N PRO A 730 11.50 -26.26 10.43
CA PRO A 730 12.32 -27.16 9.62
C PRO A 730 12.75 -26.58 8.26
N LEU A 731 11.91 -25.79 7.61
CA LEU A 731 12.26 -25.12 6.35
C LEU A 731 13.34 -24.06 6.56
N ARG A 732 13.26 -23.30 7.66
CA ARG A 732 14.21 -22.24 7.98
C ARG A 732 15.61 -22.74 8.30
N ARG A 733 15.74 -23.99 8.76
CA ARG A 733 17.03 -24.64 9.03
C ARG A 733 17.86 -24.90 7.79
N ASP A 734 17.23 -24.90 6.61
CA ASP A 734 17.91 -25.07 5.34
C ASP A 734 18.45 -23.73 4.79
N PRO A 735 19.72 -23.66 4.34
CA PRO A 735 20.30 -22.41 3.81
C PRO A 735 19.57 -21.87 2.56
N GLN A 736 18.84 -22.71 1.81
CA GLN A 736 18.04 -22.24 0.67
C GLN A 736 16.92 -21.27 1.10
N PHE A 737 16.42 -21.40 2.33
CA PHE A 737 15.50 -20.42 2.90
C PHE A 737 16.14 -19.04 3.03
N PHE A 738 17.34 -18.99 3.62
CA PHE A 738 18.04 -17.72 3.79
C PHE A 738 18.43 -17.10 2.44
N ALA A 739 18.88 -17.92 1.49
CA ALA A 739 19.13 -17.49 0.11
C ALA A 739 17.87 -16.93 -0.58
N LYS A 740 16.69 -17.50 -0.30
CA LYS A 740 15.42 -16.96 -0.79
C LYS A 740 15.17 -15.56 -0.23
N LEU A 741 15.32 -15.37 1.08
CA LEU A 741 15.13 -14.06 1.72
C LEU A 741 16.16 -13.03 1.25
N ALA A 742 17.39 -13.45 0.91
CA ALA A 742 18.39 -12.60 0.28
C ALA A 742 17.91 -12.09 -1.09
N ARG A 743 17.31 -12.95 -1.92
CA ARG A 743 16.75 -12.55 -3.23
C ARG A 743 15.54 -11.63 -3.13
N ILE A 744 14.82 -11.65 -2.01
CA ILE A 744 13.73 -10.71 -1.72
C ILE A 744 14.30 -9.34 -1.27
N GLY A 745 15.54 -9.29 -0.78
CA GLY A 745 16.21 -8.07 -0.31
C GLY A 745 16.31 -7.93 1.21
N LEU A 746 15.80 -8.90 1.98
CA LEU A 746 15.76 -8.81 3.45
C LEU A 746 17.15 -8.93 4.10
N VAL A 747 18.05 -9.70 3.49
CA VAL A 747 19.41 -9.84 4.01
C VAL A 747 20.16 -8.52 3.97
N ASP A 748 20.01 -7.74 2.89
CA ASP A 748 20.62 -6.41 2.80
C ASP A 748 19.99 -5.44 3.80
N PHE A 749 18.67 -5.51 4.00
CA PHE A 749 17.98 -4.74 5.03
C PHE A 749 18.55 -5.03 6.43
N TRP A 750 18.65 -6.29 6.86
CA TRP A 750 19.17 -6.65 8.18
C TRP A 750 20.62 -6.23 8.38
N ARG A 751 21.45 -6.38 7.33
CA ARG A 751 22.85 -5.94 7.37
C ARG A 751 22.98 -4.44 7.55
N ARG A 752 22.20 -3.64 6.80
CA ARG A 752 22.20 -2.16 6.94
C ARG A 752 21.75 -1.72 8.33
N GLN A 753 20.76 -2.40 8.91
CA GLN A 753 20.25 -2.12 10.25
C GLN A 753 21.17 -2.63 11.38
N GLY A 754 22.13 -3.50 11.08
CA GLY A 754 22.94 -4.17 12.10
C GLY A 754 22.13 -5.07 13.03
N ARG A 755 20.92 -5.48 12.64
CA ARG A 755 19.96 -6.22 13.48
C ARG A 755 19.40 -7.43 12.73
N TRP A 756 19.70 -8.62 13.24
CA TRP A 756 19.28 -9.90 12.65
C TRP A 756 17.86 -10.31 13.10
N PRO A 757 17.10 -11.01 12.25
CA PRO A 757 15.76 -11.47 12.55
C PRO A 757 15.76 -12.58 13.62
N ASP A 758 14.62 -12.79 14.27
CA ASP A 758 14.49 -13.67 15.43
C ASP A 758 14.92 -15.11 15.11
N PHE A 759 14.61 -15.59 13.90
CA PHE A 759 14.90 -16.97 13.50
C PHE A 759 16.41 -17.27 13.46
N CYS A 760 17.28 -16.26 13.33
CA CYS A 760 18.73 -16.46 13.34
C CYS A 760 19.27 -16.99 14.68
N ASN A 761 18.46 -16.91 15.75
CA ASN A 761 18.79 -17.47 17.05
C ASN A 761 18.07 -18.81 17.32
N GLU A 762 17.34 -19.36 16.34
CA GLU A 762 16.66 -20.65 16.51
C GLU A 762 17.65 -21.81 16.59
N PRO A 763 17.39 -22.81 17.45
CA PRO A 763 18.23 -24.00 17.52
C PRO A 763 18.10 -24.86 16.26
N GLY A 764 19.23 -25.42 15.82
CA GLY A 764 19.29 -26.37 14.72
C GLY A 764 19.35 -25.75 13.32
N LEU A 765 19.59 -24.44 13.20
CA LEU A 765 19.99 -23.85 11.92
C LEU A 765 21.28 -24.52 11.41
N ARG A 766 21.32 -24.84 10.11
CA ARG A 766 22.51 -25.43 9.46
C ARG A 766 23.50 -24.38 8.96
N TYR A 767 23.23 -23.11 9.25
CA TYR A 767 24.02 -21.96 8.83
C TYR A 767 23.98 -20.89 9.91
N ASP A 768 25.05 -20.11 10.01
CA ASP A 768 25.07 -18.86 10.76
C ASP A 768 24.60 -17.73 9.83
N CYS A 769 23.57 -16.98 10.23
CA CYS A 769 22.98 -15.94 9.38
C CYS A 769 23.99 -14.89 8.92
N LYS A 770 24.92 -14.49 9.80
CA LYS A 770 25.92 -13.45 9.48
C LYS A 770 26.92 -13.96 8.46
N SER A 771 27.48 -15.14 8.72
CA SER A 771 28.45 -15.80 7.83
C SER A 771 27.83 -16.14 6.47
N GLU A 772 26.58 -16.61 6.48
CA GLU A 772 25.84 -16.94 5.25
C GLU A 772 25.49 -15.69 4.44
N ALA A 773 25.12 -14.58 5.10
CA ALA A 773 24.92 -13.31 4.42
C ALA A 773 26.21 -12.80 3.75
N GLU A 774 27.35 -12.89 4.43
CA GLU A 774 28.65 -12.55 3.83
C GLU A 774 28.99 -13.46 2.64
N ARG A 775 28.69 -14.76 2.74
CA ARG A 775 28.86 -15.72 1.63
C ARG A 775 28.01 -15.32 0.42
N LEU A 776 26.72 -15.03 0.63
CA LEU A 776 25.79 -14.64 -0.44
C LEU A 776 26.19 -13.32 -1.10
N VAL A 777 26.67 -12.34 -0.33
CA VAL A 777 27.20 -11.07 -0.87
C VAL A 777 28.45 -11.31 -1.71
N ARG A 778 29.38 -12.16 -1.25
CA ARG A 778 30.57 -12.56 -2.03
C ARG A 778 30.17 -13.24 -3.33
N LEU A 779 29.19 -14.14 -3.31
CA LEU A 779 28.69 -14.83 -4.50
C LEU A 779 27.98 -13.88 -5.48
N GLY A 780 27.16 -12.94 -4.97
CA GLY A 780 26.50 -11.91 -5.79
C GLY A 780 27.51 -10.97 -6.48
N ARG A 781 28.61 -10.64 -5.80
CA ARG A 781 29.76 -9.89 -6.37
C ARG A 781 30.61 -10.73 -7.32
N ALA A 782 30.69 -12.05 -7.12
CA ALA A 782 31.43 -12.95 -7.99
C ALA A 782 30.70 -13.25 -9.32
N VAL A 783 29.36 -13.17 -9.34
CA VAL A 783 28.54 -13.38 -10.56
C VAL A 783 28.40 -12.10 -11.39
N SER A 784 28.58 -10.92 -10.80
CA SER A 784 28.53 -9.62 -11.50
C SER A 784 29.85 -9.23 -12.19
N GLY A 785 30.93 -10.00 -12.01
CA GLY A 785 32.21 -9.82 -12.71
C GLY A 785 32.29 -10.47 -14.10
N GLY A 786 31.20 -11.07 -14.60
CA GLY A 786 31.23 -11.91 -15.82
C GLY A 786 30.20 -11.61 -16.91
N SER A 787 29.35 -10.59 -16.79
CA SER A 787 28.30 -10.30 -17.78
C SER A 787 28.47 -8.98 -18.52
N GLY A 788 29.72 -8.53 -18.71
CA GLY A 788 30.07 -7.47 -19.65
C GLY A 788 30.29 -8.01 -21.06
N ALA A 789 29.34 -8.75 -21.63
CA ALA A 789 29.31 -9.10 -23.06
C ALA A 789 27.97 -9.75 -23.46
N SER A 790 26.97 -8.91 -23.78
CA SER A 790 26.11 -9.00 -24.97
C SER A 790 24.72 -8.40 -24.70
N ARG A 791 24.53 -7.20 -25.28
CA ARG A 791 23.29 -6.52 -25.69
C ARG A 791 22.17 -6.30 -24.67
#